data_AF-A0A085UL09-F1
#
_entry.id   AF-A0A085UL09-F1
#
_cell.length_a   1.000
_cell.length_b   1.000
_cell.length_c   1.000
_cell.angle_alpha   90.00
_cell.angle_beta   90.00
_cell.angle_gamma   90.00
#
_symmetry.space_group_name_H-M   'P 1'
#
loop_
_entity.id
_entity.type
_entity.pdbx_description
1 polymer ?
#
loop_
_entity_poly.entity_id
_entity_poly.type
_entity_poly.pdbx_seq_one_letter_code
_entity_poly.pdbx_strand_id
1 'polypeptide(L)'
;MVYRKVMSRFLSILSLTLVLLSHCAGAFASANLNNAKGEGFIDTITLTDNRVNVQGWAAPEQANQQITAIKILFDNTSVYQGSFARLQRPDVANAYARPQWSASGWRVSSEIPDEFSPGVYSVTAQAQTSAGGWIQLTASQAAKQISISSNAREEKLLIRNVKIVIACALLFLAVCFIQARPLTLFINTRFRLNLSEPVVFSGCVLLVASLFVSLGLTGSSLGLGQPNAPFVQMNSTQIMGQNRAVRSDEWLVLTPLAIAQYNHSPRNPILNKNLGEDGQNMLVIGMTGAPVTHVSEIAKPATWGFFVFDLRRALSWNWCFSLVSCFLGLAFVLNRLGAEHWKHGFLFSALFCCAPYVVAWSNWPAYAVFFPCLIFLCTLQILKTTRAYKLILLAGLLGLALAGFVFILYPPWQVSIGYVSIAVTIGVMVREKLYRALTFRRITAYGFALCITGIIVTLWWLDAKSAIQLMEQTVYPGQRISAGGTVTLPSLLRGFTNMSTLQQLNSPFSNQSEIASFYYFLVPLSVLFVVRLLQKTVTALEWSLVLIITFIMFYMFVGLPLEWARYSLWGRVPAHRADIALGLACLMLTHLLFTRRHQPANASSLTESLGLAAALAWMYIVYRSMRQWDESVLSGLNNSIIIALLLVTGAISYCMIANKFKPFIYMSLGLSLATTASFNPINIAPQTINVQPLKSRSPELATLIGNHRVLVLENTITAMVLLSSGISVANGIFYYPQKSLWSRLDPAGSETNTYNRYQHLIYRGSDSLPNDYVLSTPQADVVTVSINPGTFDFRKSGAQIITAPDADKNALNNNPTLALLLSDGGWSWYKIKSL
;
A
#
# COMPACT_ATOMS: atom_id res chain seq x y z
N MET A 1 12.79 -42.86 4.83
CA MET A 1 11.42 -43.32 4.45
C MET A 1 10.43 -43.30 5.63
N VAL A 2 10.87 -43.55 6.87
CA VAL A 2 10.04 -43.54 8.10
C VAL A 2 9.52 -42.14 8.47
N TYR A 3 10.30 -41.07 8.26
CA TYR A 3 9.90 -39.69 8.58
C TYR A 3 8.70 -39.15 7.75
N ARG A 4 8.48 -39.65 6.52
CA ARG A 4 7.35 -39.25 5.67
C ARG A 4 6.01 -39.84 6.11
N LYS A 5 6.02 -41.03 6.76
CA LYS A 5 4.79 -41.69 7.24
C LYS A 5 4.27 -41.11 8.56
N VAL A 6 5.16 -40.59 9.41
CA VAL A 6 4.77 -39.99 10.70
C VAL A 6 4.13 -38.61 10.51
N MET A 7 4.67 -37.79 9.61
CA MET A 7 4.13 -36.44 9.35
C MET A 7 2.77 -36.47 8.62
N SER A 8 2.56 -37.45 7.73
CA SER A 8 1.26 -37.69 7.09
C SER A 8 0.19 -38.13 8.10
N ARG A 9 0.51 -39.02 9.04
CA ARG A 9 -0.44 -39.47 10.07
C ARG A 9 -0.77 -38.38 11.10
N PHE A 10 0.18 -37.51 11.44
CA PHE A 10 -0.05 -36.39 12.36
C PHE A 10 -0.98 -35.32 11.74
N LEU A 11 -0.81 -35.03 10.45
CA LEU A 11 -1.70 -34.13 9.70
C LEU A 11 -3.11 -34.71 9.51
N SER A 12 -3.24 -36.02 9.26
CA SER A 12 -4.55 -36.68 9.15
C SER A 12 -5.32 -36.72 10.48
N ILE A 13 -4.63 -36.94 11.60
CA ILE A 13 -5.25 -36.95 12.95
C ILE A 13 -5.64 -35.52 13.35
N LEU A 14 -4.81 -34.51 13.09
CA LEU A 14 -5.16 -33.11 13.36
C LEU A 14 -6.36 -32.64 12.51
N SER A 15 -6.46 -33.11 11.26
CA SER A 15 -7.61 -32.85 10.38
C SER A 15 -8.89 -33.51 10.87
N LEU A 16 -8.81 -34.74 11.38
CA LEU A 16 -9.96 -35.46 11.93
C LEU A 16 -10.44 -34.86 13.26
N THR A 17 -9.51 -34.39 14.09
CA THR A 17 -9.83 -33.75 15.38
C THR A 17 -10.43 -32.35 15.20
N LEU A 18 -10.01 -31.60 14.17
CA LEU A 18 -10.61 -30.31 13.79
C LEU A 18 -12.00 -30.44 13.14
N VAL A 19 -12.28 -31.56 12.46
CA VAL A 19 -13.61 -31.86 11.91
C VAL A 19 -14.56 -32.33 13.02
N LEU A 20 -14.09 -33.13 13.99
CA LEU A 20 -14.90 -33.62 15.12
C LEU A 20 -15.20 -32.57 16.20
N LEU A 21 -14.45 -31.46 16.26
CA LEU A 21 -14.71 -30.33 17.18
C LEU A 21 -15.64 -29.25 16.59
N SER A 22 -16.16 -29.44 15.38
CA SER A 22 -17.07 -28.49 14.70
C SER A 22 -18.55 -28.84 14.78
N HIS A 23 -18.94 -29.92 15.49
CA HIS A 23 -20.31 -30.45 15.52
C HIS A 23 -20.84 -30.67 16.95
N CYS A 24 -20.82 -29.64 17.79
CA CYS A 24 -21.59 -29.62 19.04
C CYS A 24 -21.99 -28.19 19.40
N ALA A 25 -23.09 -27.69 18.83
CA ALA A 25 -23.98 -26.70 19.45
C ALA A 25 -25.24 -26.52 18.60
N GLY A 26 -26.41 -26.69 19.20
CA GLY A 26 -27.65 -26.10 18.67
C GLY A 26 -28.84 -27.04 18.54
N ALA A 27 -29.26 -27.69 19.64
CA ALA A 27 -30.65 -28.09 19.78
C ALA A 27 -31.24 -27.28 20.95
N PHE A 28 -31.95 -26.21 20.63
CA PHE A 28 -32.83 -25.55 21.60
C PHE A 28 -34.26 -25.55 21.07
N ALA A 29 -35.14 -25.99 21.95
CA ALA A 29 -36.54 -26.25 21.74
C ALA A 29 -37.30 -25.04 21.19
N SER A 30 -38.21 -25.31 20.26
CA SER A 30 -39.30 -24.41 19.89
C SER A 30 -40.22 -24.21 21.10
N ALA A 31 -40.05 -23.09 21.81
CA ALA A 31 -41.00 -22.62 22.81
C ALA A 31 -42.06 -21.76 22.14
N ASN A 32 -43.33 -22.07 22.42
CA ASN A 32 -44.50 -21.33 21.95
C ASN A 32 -44.42 -19.84 22.28
N LEU A 33 -44.84 -19.03 21.30
CA LEU A 33 -44.89 -17.57 21.34
C LEU A 33 -45.85 -17.07 22.43
N ASN A 34 -45.30 -16.55 23.53
CA ASN A 34 -45.98 -15.51 24.30
C ASN A 34 -45.45 -14.15 23.83
N ASN A 35 -46.32 -13.29 23.30
CA ASN A 35 -45.99 -11.92 22.94
C ASN A 35 -45.62 -11.16 24.21
N ALA A 36 -44.35 -10.80 24.36
CA ALA A 36 -43.92 -9.89 25.43
C ALA A 36 -44.39 -8.48 25.06
N LYS A 37 -44.88 -7.72 26.05
CA LYS A 37 -45.22 -6.31 25.86
C LYS A 37 -43.97 -5.44 25.97
N GLY A 38 -43.77 -4.59 24.97
CA GLY A 38 -42.66 -3.66 24.86
C GLY A 38 -42.66 -2.99 23.50
N GLU A 39 -41.72 -2.09 23.29
CA GLU A 39 -41.60 -1.33 22.04
C GLU A 39 -40.19 -1.47 21.46
N GLY A 40 -40.09 -1.25 20.16
CA GLY A 40 -38.80 -1.07 19.53
C GLY A 40 -38.88 -0.86 18.03
N PHE A 41 -37.77 -0.39 17.48
CA PHE A 41 -37.69 0.17 16.16
C PHE A 41 -36.35 -0.16 15.50
N ILE A 42 -36.38 -0.47 14.20
CA ILE A 42 -35.18 -0.60 13.36
C ILE A 42 -34.92 0.76 12.70
N ASP A 43 -33.80 1.39 13.06
CA ASP A 43 -33.40 2.68 12.50
C ASP A 43 -32.91 2.49 11.06
N THR A 44 -31.95 1.59 10.88
CA THR A 44 -31.28 1.37 9.59
C THR A 44 -30.88 -0.09 9.43
N ILE A 45 -30.91 -0.55 8.18
CA ILE A 45 -30.29 -1.78 7.72
C ILE A 45 -29.39 -1.47 6.53
N THR A 46 -28.19 -2.00 6.54
CA THR A 46 -27.25 -1.88 5.42
C THR A 46 -26.58 -3.21 5.14
N LEU A 47 -26.27 -3.44 3.86
CA LEU A 47 -25.45 -4.56 3.42
C LEU A 47 -24.06 -4.03 3.09
N THR A 48 -23.03 -4.56 3.74
CA THR A 48 -21.63 -4.19 3.48
C THR A 48 -20.77 -5.44 3.57
N ASP A 49 -20.00 -5.74 2.54
CA ASP A 49 -19.10 -6.91 2.49
C ASP A 49 -19.79 -8.24 2.84
N ASN A 50 -20.98 -8.45 2.29
CA ASN A 50 -21.83 -9.63 2.55
C ASN A 50 -22.25 -9.79 4.04
N ARG A 51 -22.16 -8.71 4.82
CA ARG A 51 -22.67 -8.60 6.18
C ARG A 51 -23.85 -7.65 6.24
N VAL A 52 -24.91 -8.12 6.89
CA VAL A 52 -26.07 -7.32 7.24
C VAL A 52 -25.78 -6.61 8.56
N ASN A 53 -25.75 -5.29 8.51
CA ASN A 53 -25.65 -4.43 9.67
C ASN A 53 -27.03 -3.86 9.97
N VAL A 54 -27.57 -4.20 11.15
CA VAL A 54 -28.88 -3.70 11.60
C VAL A 54 -28.67 -2.98 12.92
N GLN A 55 -29.26 -1.80 13.06
CA GLN A 55 -29.28 -1.08 14.32
C GLN A 55 -30.67 -0.54 14.60
N GLY A 56 -30.97 -0.41 15.87
CA GLY A 56 -32.27 0.04 16.35
C GLY A 56 -32.27 0.26 17.86
N TRP A 57 -33.46 0.33 18.42
CA TRP A 57 -33.68 0.27 19.86
C TRP A 57 -34.81 -0.70 20.18
N ALA A 58 -34.77 -1.28 21.38
CA ALA A 58 -35.84 -2.14 21.88
C ALA A 58 -35.87 -2.05 23.41
N ALA A 59 -37.07 -1.93 23.97
CA ALA A 59 -37.26 -1.78 25.40
C ALA A 59 -38.52 -2.53 25.87
N PRO A 60 -38.43 -3.32 26.95
CA PRO A 60 -39.59 -3.98 27.53
C PRO A 60 -40.49 -2.96 28.26
N GLU A 61 -41.79 -3.28 28.37
CA GLU A 61 -42.75 -2.42 29.07
C GLU A 61 -42.47 -2.34 30.58
N GLN A 62 -42.05 -3.47 31.18
CA GLN A 62 -41.72 -3.59 32.60
C GLN A 62 -40.26 -3.21 32.87
N ALA A 63 -40.03 -2.33 33.84
CA ALA A 63 -38.70 -1.78 34.15
C ALA A 63 -37.69 -2.80 34.72
N ASN A 64 -38.15 -3.95 35.22
CA ASN A 64 -37.30 -5.02 35.75
C ASN A 64 -36.84 -6.03 34.67
N GLN A 65 -37.31 -5.90 33.43
CA GLN A 65 -36.89 -6.75 32.32
C GLN A 65 -35.81 -6.06 31.47
N GLN A 66 -34.97 -6.85 30.82
CA GLN A 66 -33.96 -6.37 29.88
C GLN A 66 -34.04 -7.12 28.56
N ILE A 67 -33.56 -6.50 27.48
CA ILE A 67 -33.36 -7.22 26.22
C ILE A 67 -32.08 -8.06 26.31
N THR A 68 -32.19 -9.34 25.96
CA THR A 68 -31.12 -10.36 26.06
C THR A 68 -30.65 -10.86 24.70
N ALA A 69 -31.52 -10.84 23.68
CA ALA A 69 -31.15 -11.23 22.32
C ALA A 69 -31.94 -10.43 21.26
N ILE A 70 -31.39 -10.35 20.05
CA ILE A 70 -32.06 -9.83 18.84
C ILE A 70 -32.13 -10.96 17.81
N LYS A 71 -33.28 -11.07 17.14
CA LYS A 71 -33.50 -11.94 15.98
C LYS A 71 -33.86 -11.09 14.77
N ILE A 72 -33.21 -11.34 13.64
CA ILE A 72 -33.46 -10.64 12.36
C ILE A 72 -33.91 -11.67 11.34
N LEU A 73 -34.98 -11.38 10.61
CA LEU A 73 -35.53 -12.26 9.59
C LEU A 73 -35.69 -11.55 8.25
N PHE A 74 -35.37 -12.26 7.18
CA PHE A 74 -35.62 -11.89 5.78
C PHE A 74 -36.70 -12.81 5.22
N ASP A 75 -37.84 -12.26 4.80
CA ASP A 75 -39.02 -13.04 4.34
C ASP A 75 -39.38 -14.20 5.29
N ASN A 76 -39.32 -13.93 6.60
CA ASN A 76 -39.53 -14.88 7.71
C ASN A 76 -38.45 -15.95 7.91
N THR A 77 -37.37 -15.95 7.13
CA THR A 77 -36.21 -16.81 7.33
C THR A 77 -35.18 -16.10 8.23
N SER A 78 -34.69 -16.78 9.27
CA SER A 78 -33.81 -16.20 10.28
C SER A 78 -32.40 -15.95 9.72
N VAL A 79 -31.98 -14.69 9.67
CA VAL A 79 -30.64 -14.27 9.25
C VAL A 79 -29.67 -14.22 10.43
N TYR A 80 -30.18 -13.83 11.60
CA TYR A 80 -29.39 -13.70 12.82
C TYR A 80 -30.27 -13.96 14.04
N GLN A 81 -29.71 -14.63 15.05
CA GLN A 81 -30.29 -14.71 16.38
C GLN A 81 -29.15 -14.77 17.40
N GLY A 82 -29.07 -13.80 18.31
CA GLY A 82 -27.98 -13.78 19.28
C GLY A 82 -27.87 -12.49 20.08
N SER A 83 -26.71 -12.32 20.71
CA SER A 83 -26.35 -11.13 21.47
C SER A 83 -26.16 -9.91 20.56
N PHE A 84 -26.02 -8.72 21.14
CA PHE A 84 -25.92 -7.49 20.36
C PHE A 84 -25.03 -6.47 21.08
N ALA A 85 -24.46 -5.55 20.32
CA ALA A 85 -23.75 -4.41 20.90
C ALA A 85 -24.79 -3.41 21.43
N ARG A 86 -24.64 -2.98 22.68
CA ARG A 86 -25.52 -1.97 23.29
C ARG A 86 -25.12 -0.56 22.88
N LEU A 87 -26.10 0.29 22.65
CA LEU A 87 -25.94 1.71 22.33
C LEU A 87 -26.77 2.55 23.30
N GLN A 88 -26.25 3.73 23.65
CA GLN A 88 -27.01 4.71 24.42
C GLN A 88 -27.96 5.48 23.49
N ARG A 89 -29.21 5.64 23.94
CA ARG A 89 -30.33 6.29 23.24
C ARG A 89 -31.05 7.27 24.18
N PRO A 90 -30.38 8.36 24.60
CA PRO A 90 -31.01 9.40 25.42
C PRO A 90 -32.18 10.08 24.68
N ASP A 91 -32.13 10.12 23.35
CA ASP A 91 -33.22 10.56 22.48
C ASP A 91 -34.50 9.75 22.69
N VAL A 92 -34.39 8.42 22.73
CA VAL A 92 -35.52 7.51 22.97
C VAL A 92 -36.03 7.66 24.40
N ALA A 93 -35.13 7.73 25.39
CA ALA A 93 -35.50 7.92 26.79
C ALA A 93 -36.30 9.22 27.01
N ASN A 94 -35.90 10.31 26.35
CA ASN A 94 -36.57 11.60 26.43
C ASN A 94 -37.92 11.59 25.70
N ALA A 95 -37.99 11.01 24.50
CA ALA A 95 -39.22 10.95 23.70
C ALA A 95 -40.36 10.19 24.41
N TYR A 96 -40.02 9.16 25.18
CA TYR A 96 -40.97 8.32 25.90
C TYR A 96 -41.10 8.67 27.39
N ALA A 97 -40.41 9.71 27.87
CA ALA A 97 -40.32 10.08 29.28
C ALA A 97 -39.94 8.90 30.21
N ARG A 98 -39.04 8.02 29.74
CA ARG A 98 -38.57 6.82 30.44
C ARG A 98 -37.04 6.81 30.54
N PRO A 99 -36.44 7.37 31.61
CA PRO A 99 -34.98 7.46 31.77
C PRO A 99 -34.24 6.12 31.64
N GLN A 100 -34.88 5.03 32.07
CA GLN A 100 -34.36 3.67 31.99
C GLN A 100 -34.20 3.14 30.56
N TRP A 101 -34.82 3.78 29.56
CA TRP A 101 -34.68 3.41 28.13
C TRP A 101 -33.43 4.02 27.48
N SER A 102 -32.62 4.76 28.24
CA SER A 102 -31.33 5.26 27.76
C SER A 102 -30.40 4.16 27.25
N ALA A 103 -30.46 2.94 27.81
CA ALA A 103 -29.66 1.79 27.37
C ALA A 103 -30.39 0.83 26.40
N SER A 104 -31.43 1.30 25.70
CA SER A 104 -32.28 0.48 24.82
C SER A 104 -31.70 0.23 23.41
N GLY A 105 -30.63 0.93 23.04
CA GLY A 105 -30.06 0.82 21.70
C GLY A 105 -29.32 -0.50 21.48
N TRP A 106 -29.41 -1.03 20.26
CA TRP A 106 -28.74 -2.25 19.85
C TRP A 106 -28.18 -2.16 18.44
N ARG A 107 -27.09 -2.90 18.20
CA ARG A 107 -26.51 -3.10 16.87
C ARG A 107 -26.07 -4.55 16.70
N VAL A 108 -26.42 -5.10 15.55
CA VAL A 108 -26.04 -6.44 15.09
C VAL A 108 -25.32 -6.31 13.76
N SER A 109 -24.26 -7.10 13.59
CA SER A 109 -23.60 -7.32 12.30
C SER A 109 -23.45 -8.82 12.09
N SER A 110 -24.07 -9.37 11.05
CA SER A 110 -24.03 -10.81 10.75
C SER A 110 -23.73 -11.06 9.28
N GLU A 111 -23.07 -12.17 8.96
CA GLU A 111 -22.97 -12.63 7.57
C GLU A 111 -24.34 -13.11 7.06
N ILE A 112 -24.59 -12.93 5.77
CA ILE A 112 -25.78 -13.50 5.12
C ILE A 112 -25.61 -15.03 5.03
N PRO A 113 -26.60 -15.83 5.50
CA PRO A 113 -26.65 -17.27 5.29
C PRO A 113 -26.66 -17.67 3.81
N ASP A 114 -26.06 -18.82 3.48
CA ASP A 114 -25.87 -19.26 2.08
C ASP A 114 -27.18 -19.59 1.33
N GLU A 115 -28.31 -19.64 2.03
CA GLU A 115 -29.64 -19.94 1.50
C GLU A 115 -30.32 -18.73 0.80
N PHE A 116 -29.81 -17.52 1.03
CA PHE A 116 -30.34 -16.31 0.39
C PHE A 116 -29.71 -16.08 -0.99
N SER A 117 -30.56 -15.89 -2.01
CA SER A 117 -30.16 -15.60 -3.39
C SER A 117 -30.24 -14.09 -3.66
N PRO A 118 -29.70 -13.59 -4.79
CA PRO A 118 -29.94 -12.22 -5.20
C PRO A 118 -31.44 -11.92 -5.31
N GLY A 119 -31.90 -10.86 -4.66
CA GLY A 119 -33.32 -10.56 -4.53
C GLY A 119 -33.60 -9.45 -3.52
N VAL A 120 -34.85 -9.01 -3.49
CA VAL A 120 -35.35 -8.05 -2.49
C VAL A 120 -36.10 -8.83 -1.43
N TYR A 121 -35.69 -8.68 -0.18
CA TYR A 121 -36.26 -9.36 0.97
C TYR A 121 -36.92 -8.37 1.91
N SER A 122 -38.08 -8.73 2.47
CA SER A 122 -38.70 -8.00 3.57
C SER A 122 -37.95 -8.24 4.87
N VAL A 123 -37.72 -7.18 5.64
CA VAL A 123 -36.91 -7.22 6.87
C VAL A 123 -37.84 -7.10 8.06
N THR A 124 -37.74 -8.05 8.98
CA THR A 124 -38.38 -7.97 10.29
C THR A 124 -37.36 -8.27 11.39
N ALA A 125 -37.60 -7.77 12.60
CA ALA A 125 -36.76 -8.08 13.75
C ALA A 125 -37.60 -8.27 15.01
N GLN A 126 -37.05 -9.04 15.93
CA GLN A 126 -37.64 -9.34 17.23
C GLN A 126 -36.58 -9.15 18.33
N ALA A 127 -37.00 -8.69 19.50
CA ALA A 127 -36.15 -8.56 20.67
C ALA A 127 -36.63 -9.48 21.79
N GLN A 128 -35.74 -10.30 22.34
CA GLN A 128 -36.07 -11.22 23.43
C GLN A 128 -35.87 -10.51 24.77
N THR A 129 -36.84 -10.63 25.67
CA THR A 129 -36.73 -10.14 27.05
C THR A 129 -36.07 -11.17 27.95
N SER A 130 -35.56 -10.74 29.11
CA SER A 130 -35.02 -11.60 30.16
C SER A 130 -36.06 -12.57 30.75
N ALA A 131 -37.36 -12.33 30.53
CA ALA A 131 -38.45 -13.24 30.86
C ALA A 131 -38.74 -14.29 29.77
N GLY A 132 -38.00 -14.27 28.65
CA GLY A 132 -38.05 -15.26 27.58
C GLY A 132 -39.00 -14.93 26.42
N GLY A 133 -39.88 -13.92 26.56
CA GLY A 133 -40.82 -13.51 25.52
C GLY A 133 -40.20 -12.59 24.45
N TRP A 134 -40.83 -12.50 23.28
CA TRP A 134 -40.35 -11.71 22.15
C TRP A 134 -41.23 -10.48 21.90
N ILE A 135 -40.58 -9.35 21.62
CA ILE A 135 -41.18 -8.07 21.20
C ILE A 135 -40.95 -7.93 19.69
N GLN A 136 -42.02 -7.69 18.92
CA GLN A 136 -41.90 -7.41 17.49
C GLN A 136 -41.44 -5.97 17.26
N LEU A 137 -40.39 -5.77 16.47
CA LEU A 137 -39.86 -4.45 16.17
C LEU A 137 -40.49 -3.89 14.90
N THR A 138 -40.85 -2.61 14.94
CA THR A 138 -41.26 -1.87 13.74
C THR A 138 -40.02 -1.34 13.01
N ALA A 139 -40.14 -0.94 11.74
CA ALA A 139 -38.98 -0.55 10.93
C ALA A 139 -39.25 0.75 10.17
N SER A 140 -38.19 1.56 10.02
CA SER A 140 -38.22 2.73 9.13
C SER A 140 -38.50 2.30 7.68
N GLN A 141 -39.02 3.21 6.85
CA GLN A 141 -39.32 2.89 5.45
C GLN A 141 -38.07 2.42 4.69
N ALA A 142 -36.89 2.95 5.04
CA ALA A 142 -35.60 2.53 4.50
C ALA A 142 -35.12 1.17 5.04
N ALA A 143 -35.65 0.70 6.17
CA ALA A 143 -35.26 -0.55 6.82
C ALA A 143 -36.24 -1.71 6.62
N LYS A 144 -37.37 -1.50 5.92
CA LYS A 144 -38.38 -2.55 5.65
C LYS A 144 -37.96 -3.57 4.61
N GLN A 145 -37.00 -3.23 3.74
CA GLN A 145 -36.53 -4.09 2.68
C GLN A 145 -35.01 -4.00 2.56
N ILE A 146 -34.40 -5.10 2.13
CA ILE A 146 -32.99 -5.16 1.79
C ILE A 146 -32.84 -5.84 0.43
N SER A 147 -31.98 -5.29 -0.42
CA SER A 147 -31.63 -5.89 -1.70
C SER A 147 -30.31 -6.62 -1.56
N ILE A 148 -30.30 -7.91 -1.83
CA ILE A 148 -29.09 -8.71 -1.98
C ILE A 148 -28.75 -8.69 -3.48
N SER A 149 -27.63 -8.05 -3.83
CA SER A 149 -27.24 -7.80 -5.23
C SER A 149 -26.28 -8.83 -5.81
N SER A 150 -25.57 -9.58 -4.96
CA SER A 150 -24.61 -10.62 -5.37
C SER A 150 -25.01 -11.97 -4.78
N ASN A 151 -24.70 -13.05 -5.49
CA ASN A 151 -24.86 -14.39 -4.96
C ASN A 151 -23.78 -14.60 -3.89
N ALA A 152 -24.15 -14.37 -2.62
CA ALA A 152 -23.28 -14.50 -1.46
C ALA A 152 -22.49 -15.82 -1.45
N ARG A 153 -23.13 -16.91 -1.91
CA ARG A 153 -22.51 -18.23 -2.03
C ARG A 153 -21.43 -18.28 -3.12
N GLU A 154 -21.69 -17.72 -4.30
CA GLU A 154 -20.69 -17.66 -5.38
C GLU A 154 -19.48 -16.80 -4.99
N GLU A 155 -19.70 -15.68 -4.32
CA GLU A 155 -18.63 -14.81 -3.83
C GLU A 155 -17.76 -15.53 -2.77
N LYS A 156 -18.40 -16.20 -1.79
CA LYS A 156 -17.69 -17.05 -0.82
C LYS A 156 -16.89 -18.17 -1.49
N LEU A 157 -17.47 -18.84 -2.50
CA LEU A 157 -16.81 -19.89 -3.27
C LEU A 157 -15.61 -19.34 -4.05
N LEU A 158 -15.75 -18.18 -4.70
CA LEU A 158 -14.67 -17.49 -5.40
C LEU A 158 -13.52 -17.17 -4.44
N ILE A 159 -13.82 -16.52 -3.31
CA ILE A 159 -12.83 -16.16 -2.28
C ILE A 159 -12.08 -17.41 -1.79
N ARG A 160 -12.81 -18.49 -1.47
CA ARG A 160 -12.21 -19.75 -1.03
C ARG A 160 -11.30 -20.34 -2.10
N ASN A 161 -11.76 -20.42 -3.34
CA ASN A 161 -10.99 -21.01 -4.43
C ASN A 161 -9.74 -20.20 -4.72
N VAL A 162 -9.82 -18.87 -4.70
CA VAL A 162 -8.66 -17.98 -4.90
C VAL A 162 -7.65 -18.14 -3.76
N LYS A 163 -8.09 -18.25 -2.50
CA LYS A 163 -7.19 -18.56 -1.37
C LYS A 163 -6.46 -19.89 -1.56
N ILE A 164 -7.16 -20.92 -2.03
CA ILE A 164 -6.54 -22.22 -2.36
C ILE A 164 -5.50 -22.06 -3.48
N VAL A 165 -5.83 -21.33 -4.55
CA VAL A 165 -4.89 -21.07 -5.65
C VAL A 165 -3.63 -20.34 -5.17
N ILE A 166 -3.78 -19.31 -4.32
CA ILE A 166 -2.64 -18.59 -3.72
C ILE A 166 -1.78 -19.56 -2.89
N ALA A 167 -2.40 -20.36 -2.01
CA ALA A 167 -1.69 -21.33 -1.19
C ALA A 167 -0.94 -22.38 -2.04
N CYS A 168 -1.58 -22.91 -3.09
CA CYS A 168 -0.97 -23.83 -4.03
C CYS A 168 0.18 -23.18 -4.80
N ALA A 169 0.05 -21.92 -5.23
CA ALA A 169 1.10 -21.20 -5.93
C ALA A 169 2.33 -20.94 -5.04
N LEU A 170 2.13 -20.57 -3.77
CA LEU A 170 3.21 -20.39 -2.80
C LEU A 170 3.89 -21.73 -2.47
N LEU A 171 3.10 -22.80 -2.29
CA LEU A 171 3.63 -24.15 -2.11
C LEU A 171 4.43 -24.61 -3.33
N PHE A 172 3.93 -24.34 -4.53
CA PHE A 172 4.64 -24.63 -5.79
C PHE A 172 6.00 -23.94 -5.83
N LEU A 173 6.09 -22.65 -5.48
CA LEU A 173 7.37 -21.94 -5.41
C LEU A 173 8.31 -22.55 -4.35
N ALA A 174 7.80 -22.87 -3.16
CA ALA A 174 8.60 -23.50 -2.11
C ALA A 174 9.16 -24.87 -2.56
N VAL A 175 8.33 -25.69 -3.21
CA VAL A 175 8.75 -26.99 -3.77
C VAL A 175 9.77 -26.79 -4.89
N CYS A 176 9.54 -25.87 -5.83
CA CYS A 176 10.49 -25.57 -6.91
C CYS A 176 11.82 -25.04 -6.37
N PHE A 177 11.81 -24.21 -5.32
CA PHE A 177 13.01 -23.72 -4.67
C PHE A 177 13.82 -24.85 -4.02
N ILE A 178 13.14 -25.76 -3.31
CA ILE A 178 13.78 -26.91 -2.67
C ILE A 178 14.32 -27.88 -3.73
N GLN A 179 13.50 -28.22 -4.74
CA GLN A 179 13.74 -29.22 -5.78
C GLN A 179 14.29 -28.63 -7.09
N ALA A 180 14.95 -27.47 -7.03
CA ALA A 180 15.42 -26.78 -8.24
C ALA A 180 16.37 -27.62 -9.10
N ARG A 181 17.28 -28.38 -8.48
CA ARG A 181 18.24 -29.24 -9.18
C ARG A 181 17.57 -30.34 -10.01
N PRO A 182 16.75 -31.25 -9.44
CA PRO A 182 16.08 -32.27 -10.24
C PRO A 182 15.12 -31.67 -11.27
N LEU A 183 14.43 -30.57 -10.95
CA LEU A 183 13.57 -29.86 -11.90
C LEU A 183 14.37 -29.32 -13.10
N THR A 184 15.52 -28.70 -12.84
CA THR A 184 16.40 -28.17 -13.88
C THR A 184 16.95 -29.28 -14.77
N LEU A 185 17.40 -30.39 -14.17
CA LEU A 185 17.87 -31.56 -14.91
C LEU A 185 16.76 -32.13 -15.81
N PHE A 186 15.54 -32.27 -15.29
CA PHE A 186 14.38 -32.72 -16.06
C PHE A 186 14.07 -31.80 -17.25
N ILE A 187 14.03 -30.48 -17.03
CA ILE A 187 13.73 -29.51 -18.11
C ILE A 187 14.83 -29.54 -19.18
N ASN A 188 16.10 -29.52 -18.77
CA ASN A 188 17.23 -29.52 -19.70
C ASN A 188 17.26 -30.81 -20.53
N THR A 189 17.00 -31.99 -19.93
CA THR A 189 16.96 -33.25 -20.68
C THR A 189 15.75 -33.35 -21.59
N ARG A 190 14.56 -32.97 -21.11
CA ARG A 190 13.31 -33.06 -21.88
C ARG A 190 13.28 -32.14 -23.10
N PHE A 191 13.79 -30.91 -22.95
CA PHE A 191 13.72 -29.86 -23.97
C PHE A 191 15.07 -29.54 -24.63
N ARG A 192 16.14 -30.29 -24.32
CA ARG A 192 17.51 -30.07 -24.83
C ARG A 192 18.01 -28.63 -24.61
N LEU A 193 17.77 -28.11 -23.40
CA LEU A 193 18.18 -26.78 -22.98
C LEU A 193 19.41 -26.85 -22.05
N ASN A 194 20.04 -25.70 -21.79
CA ASN A 194 21.15 -25.57 -20.84
C ASN A 194 20.90 -24.44 -19.84
N LEU A 195 19.79 -24.55 -19.09
CA LEU A 195 19.39 -23.58 -18.08
C LEU A 195 20.05 -23.89 -16.74
N SER A 196 20.32 -22.84 -15.96
CA SER A 196 20.79 -22.97 -14.58
C SER A 196 19.63 -23.01 -13.58
N GLU A 197 19.86 -23.59 -12.40
CA GLU A 197 18.87 -23.65 -11.31
C GLU A 197 18.21 -22.30 -10.97
N PRO A 198 18.94 -21.18 -10.78
CA PRO A 198 18.30 -19.89 -10.50
C PRO A 198 17.46 -19.37 -11.68
N VAL A 199 17.82 -19.70 -12.93
CA VAL A 199 17.03 -19.31 -14.11
C VAL A 199 15.72 -20.09 -14.16
N VAL A 200 15.75 -21.39 -13.91
CA VAL A 200 14.55 -22.23 -13.83
C VAL A 200 13.62 -21.76 -12.70
N PHE A 201 14.17 -21.52 -11.50
CA PHE A 201 13.39 -20.99 -10.38
C PHE A 201 12.79 -19.62 -10.68
N SER A 202 13.53 -18.73 -11.35
CA SER A 202 13.01 -17.43 -11.82
C SER A 202 11.85 -17.62 -12.79
N GLY A 203 11.91 -18.61 -13.68
CA GLY A 203 10.80 -19.00 -14.53
C GLY A 203 9.55 -19.41 -13.75
N CYS A 204 9.70 -20.19 -12.67
CA CYS A 204 8.60 -20.53 -11.77
C CYS A 204 7.97 -19.30 -11.09
N VAL A 205 8.81 -18.35 -10.66
CA VAL A 205 8.35 -17.08 -10.06
C VAL A 205 7.54 -16.26 -11.07
N LEU A 206 8.03 -16.14 -12.30
CA LEU A 206 7.33 -15.44 -13.38
C LEU A 206 6.02 -16.13 -13.77
N LEU A 207 5.97 -17.46 -13.73
CA LEU A 207 4.74 -18.23 -13.96
C LEU A 207 3.69 -17.91 -12.89
N VAL A 208 4.07 -17.88 -11.62
CA VAL A 208 3.17 -17.52 -10.51
C VAL A 208 2.74 -16.06 -10.59
N ALA A 209 3.66 -15.15 -10.92
CA ALA A 209 3.32 -13.74 -11.15
C ALA A 209 2.30 -13.61 -12.29
N SER A 210 2.48 -14.33 -13.40
CA SER A 210 1.55 -14.34 -14.53
C SER A 210 0.18 -14.90 -14.13
N LEU A 211 0.14 -15.95 -13.31
CA LEU A 211 -1.11 -16.47 -12.73
C LEU A 211 -1.81 -15.40 -11.89
N PHE A 212 -1.10 -14.70 -11.01
CA PHE A 212 -1.67 -13.64 -10.18
C PHE A 212 -2.19 -12.47 -11.02
N VAL A 213 -1.45 -12.08 -12.06
CA VAL A 213 -1.89 -11.09 -13.05
C VAL A 213 -3.15 -11.54 -13.77
N SER A 214 -3.23 -12.80 -14.21
CA SER A 214 -4.41 -13.32 -14.91
C SER A 214 -5.69 -13.29 -14.07
N LEU A 215 -5.56 -13.55 -12.76
CA LEU A 215 -6.63 -13.49 -11.78
C LEU A 215 -6.99 -12.05 -11.39
N GLY A 216 -6.13 -11.07 -11.68
CA GLY A 216 -6.30 -9.69 -11.27
C GLY A 216 -5.96 -9.41 -9.81
N LEU A 217 -5.07 -10.21 -9.20
CA LEU A 217 -4.71 -10.05 -7.80
C LEU A 217 -3.87 -8.78 -7.57
N THR A 218 -4.31 -7.94 -6.65
CA THR A 218 -3.63 -6.70 -6.26
C THR A 218 -3.66 -6.52 -4.76
N GLY A 219 -2.67 -5.81 -4.21
CA GLY A 219 -2.67 -5.36 -2.83
C GLY A 219 -3.06 -3.90 -2.66
N SER A 220 -3.71 -3.30 -3.66
CA SER A 220 -4.25 -1.95 -3.60
C SER A 220 -5.39 -1.83 -2.57
N SER A 221 -5.44 -0.71 -1.83
CA SER A 221 -6.57 -0.37 -0.94
C SER A 221 -7.72 0.36 -1.66
N LEU A 222 -7.80 0.27 -3.00
CA LEU A 222 -8.75 1.04 -3.83
C LEU A 222 -10.21 0.97 -3.37
N GLY A 223 -10.63 -0.13 -2.73
CA GLY A 223 -11.97 -0.29 -2.16
C GLY A 223 -12.37 0.78 -1.12
N LEU A 224 -11.42 1.53 -0.55
CA LEU A 224 -11.71 2.66 0.36
C LEU A 224 -12.39 3.85 -0.36
N GLY A 225 -12.27 3.94 -1.69
CA GLY A 225 -12.93 4.98 -2.47
C GLY A 225 -14.44 4.80 -2.57
N GLN A 226 -14.91 3.56 -2.72
CA GLN A 226 -16.31 3.23 -3.02
C GLN A 226 -17.33 3.80 -2.01
N PRO A 227 -17.13 3.73 -0.67
CA PRO A 227 -18.09 4.30 0.29
C PRO A 227 -18.23 5.82 0.20
N ASN A 228 -17.24 6.52 -0.35
CA ASN A 228 -17.23 7.98 -0.47
C ASN A 228 -17.90 8.47 -1.77
N ALA A 229 -18.12 7.59 -2.75
CA ALA A 229 -18.71 7.92 -4.04
C ALA A 229 -19.79 6.87 -4.39
N PRO A 230 -20.96 6.88 -3.72
CA PRO A 230 -21.98 5.85 -3.90
C PRO A 230 -22.51 5.76 -5.34
N PHE A 231 -22.40 6.84 -6.11
CA PHE A 231 -22.81 6.94 -7.53
C PHE A 231 -21.75 6.42 -8.52
N VAL A 232 -20.59 5.96 -8.04
CA VAL A 232 -19.59 5.25 -8.86
C VAL A 232 -19.61 3.79 -8.46
N GLN A 233 -19.62 2.86 -9.42
CA GLN A 233 -19.57 1.42 -9.13
C GLN A 233 -18.19 0.84 -9.48
N MET A 234 -17.65 0.05 -8.55
CA MET A 234 -16.37 -0.64 -8.68
C MET A 234 -16.56 -2.12 -8.33
N ASN A 235 -16.32 -3.02 -9.28
CA ASN A 235 -16.50 -4.48 -9.08
C ASN A 235 -15.22 -5.17 -8.56
N SER A 236 -14.68 -4.68 -7.44
CA SER A 236 -13.55 -5.32 -6.74
C SER A 236 -14.03 -6.34 -5.72
N THR A 237 -13.24 -7.40 -5.48
CA THR A 237 -13.54 -8.42 -4.46
C THR A 237 -12.40 -8.52 -3.47
N GLN A 238 -12.69 -8.43 -2.17
CA GLN A 238 -11.69 -8.60 -1.12
C GLN A 238 -11.46 -10.08 -0.81
N ILE A 239 -10.21 -10.54 -0.90
CA ILE A 239 -9.84 -11.94 -0.70
C ILE A 239 -9.29 -12.15 0.72
N MET A 240 -8.30 -11.35 1.13
CA MET A 240 -7.61 -11.46 2.43
C MET A 240 -7.13 -10.08 2.92
N GLY A 241 -6.90 -9.97 4.23
CA GLY A 241 -6.39 -8.73 4.85
C GLY A 241 -7.45 -7.63 4.92
N GLN A 242 -7.03 -6.42 5.27
CA GLN A 242 -7.89 -5.25 5.37
C GLN A 242 -7.31 -4.10 4.53
N ASN A 243 -8.18 -3.28 3.96
CA ASN A 243 -7.73 -2.07 3.29
C ASN A 243 -7.04 -1.13 4.28
N ARG A 244 -5.96 -0.50 3.83
CA ARG A 244 -5.09 0.36 4.65
C ARG A 244 -5.21 1.81 4.21
N ALA A 245 -5.95 2.61 4.98
CA ALA A 245 -6.18 4.03 4.72
C ALA A 245 -4.88 4.86 4.70
N VAL A 246 -3.92 4.51 5.57
CA VAL A 246 -2.59 5.15 5.65
C VAL A 246 -1.83 5.20 4.33
N ARG A 247 -2.11 4.30 3.39
CA ARG A 247 -1.46 4.26 2.08
C ARG A 247 -2.17 5.13 1.04
N SER A 248 -2.71 6.29 1.44
CA SER A 248 -3.48 7.18 0.57
C SER A 248 -2.75 7.55 -0.71
N ASP A 249 -1.43 7.72 -0.67
CA ASP A 249 -0.64 7.96 -1.87
C ASP A 249 -0.85 6.87 -2.93
N GLU A 250 -1.08 5.62 -2.53
CA GLU A 250 -1.36 4.52 -3.44
C GLU A 250 -2.82 4.54 -3.92
N TRP A 251 -3.78 4.42 -3.00
CA TRP A 251 -5.17 4.15 -3.37
C TRP A 251 -6.00 5.42 -3.67
N LEU A 252 -5.52 6.60 -3.27
CA LEU A 252 -6.19 7.90 -3.47
C LEU A 252 -5.47 8.76 -4.51
N VAL A 253 -4.14 8.66 -4.65
CA VAL A 253 -3.36 9.44 -5.63
C VAL A 253 -3.03 8.62 -6.88
N LEU A 254 -2.05 7.70 -6.79
CA LEU A 254 -1.46 7.08 -7.98
C LEU A 254 -2.41 6.13 -8.71
N THR A 255 -3.06 5.23 -7.97
CA THR A 255 -3.96 4.25 -8.58
C THR A 255 -5.13 4.93 -9.29
N PRO A 256 -5.86 5.89 -8.68
CA PRO A 256 -6.89 6.65 -9.39
C PRO A 256 -6.38 7.42 -10.62
N LEU A 257 -5.20 8.03 -10.55
CA LEU A 257 -4.59 8.71 -11.71
C LEU A 257 -4.28 7.75 -12.86
N ALA A 258 -3.78 6.54 -12.56
CA ALA A 258 -3.51 5.53 -13.57
C ALA A 258 -4.79 5.01 -14.23
N ILE A 259 -5.86 4.82 -13.45
CA ILE A 259 -7.18 4.46 -13.97
C ILE A 259 -7.75 5.60 -14.80
N ALA A 260 -7.63 6.84 -14.34
CA ALA A 260 -8.10 8.02 -15.07
C ALA A 260 -7.44 8.14 -16.45
N GLN A 261 -6.14 7.85 -16.55
CA GLN A 261 -5.44 7.78 -17.85
C GLN A 261 -5.99 6.66 -18.74
N TYR A 262 -6.23 5.48 -18.17
CA TYR A 262 -6.79 4.33 -18.87
C TYR A 262 -8.21 4.62 -19.41
N ASN A 263 -9.03 5.33 -18.63
CA ASN A 263 -10.41 5.69 -18.95
C ASN A 263 -10.56 7.02 -19.71
N HIS A 264 -9.47 7.78 -19.90
CA HIS A 264 -9.51 9.04 -20.65
C HIS A 264 -9.78 8.80 -22.15
N SER A 265 -10.39 9.78 -22.83
CA SER A 265 -10.57 9.78 -24.29
C SER A 265 -9.95 11.06 -24.90
N PRO A 266 -8.90 10.96 -25.74
CA PRO A 266 -8.15 9.76 -26.12
C PRO A 266 -7.36 9.18 -24.95
N ARG A 267 -7.06 7.88 -24.97
CA ARG A 267 -6.45 7.17 -23.83
C ARG A 267 -5.00 7.60 -23.55
N ASN A 268 -4.66 7.67 -22.26
CA ASN A 268 -3.32 7.96 -21.73
C ASN A 268 -2.67 9.25 -22.29
N PRO A 269 -3.34 10.42 -22.33
CA PRO A 269 -2.74 11.64 -22.87
C PRO A 269 -1.55 12.14 -22.03
N ILE A 270 -0.66 12.95 -22.64
CA ILE A 270 0.39 13.68 -21.89
C ILE A 270 -0.26 14.66 -20.91
N LEU A 271 -1.21 15.48 -21.37
CA LEU A 271 -1.98 16.39 -20.53
C LEU A 271 -3.37 15.79 -20.30
N ASN A 272 -3.65 15.35 -19.09
CA ASN A 272 -4.98 14.89 -18.70
C ASN A 272 -5.86 16.12 -18.39
N LYS A 273 -6.81 16.40 -19.28
CA LYS A 273 -7.73 17.55 -19.17
C LYS A 273 -8.94 17.29 -18.28
N ASN A 274 -9.13 16.05 -17.82
CA ASN A 274 -10.17 15.70 -16.87
C ASN A 274 -9.79 16.12 -15.44
N LEU A 275 -8.52 16.44 -15.15
CA LEU A 275 -8.09 16.88 -13.83
C LEU A 275 -7.76 18.38 -13.85
N GLY A 276 -8.68 19.18 -13.33
CA GLY A 276 -8.56 20.64 -13.29
C GLY A 276 -8.94 21.32 -14.60
N GLU A 277 -8.81 22.64 -14.61
CA GLU A 277 -9.12 23.46 -15.80
C GLU A 277 -7.92 23.52 -16.76
N ASP A 278 -6.71 23.65 -16.22
CA ASP A 278 -5.47 23.71 -17.00
C ASP A 278 -4.99 22.30 -17.40
N GLY A 279 -5.57 21.26 -16.79
CA GLY A 279 -5.14 19.88 -16.91
C GLY A 279 -3.92 19.57 -16.04
N GLN A 280 -3.52 18.30 -16.03
CA GLN A 280 -2.31 17.81 -15.36
C GLN A 280 -1.40 17.06 -16.34
N ASN A 281 -0.13 17.44 -16.40
CA ASN A 281 0.88 16.73 -17.14
C ASN A 281 1.17 15.40 -16.44
N MET A 282 0.91 14.29 -17.10
CA MET A 282 0.98 12.96 -16.52
C MET A 282 2.39 12.35 -16.63
N LEU A 283 3.31 13.01 -17.35
CA LEU A 283 4.71 12.59 -17.42
C LEU A 283 5.48 12.85 -16.12
N VAL A 284 4.96 13.70 -15.22
CA VAL A 284 5.60 14.05 -13.94
C VAL A 284 5.12 13.22 -12.74
N ILE A 285 4.25 12.24 -12.96
CA ILE A 285 3.80 11.32 -11.91
C ILE A 285 4.92 10.34 -11.55
N GLY A 286 5.39 10.40 -10.30
CA GLY A 286 6.51 9.59 -9.79
C GLY A 286 6.14 8.19 -9.30
N MET A 287 7.06 7.55 -8.57
CA MET A 287 7.00 6.15 -8.11
C MET A 287 6.90 5.16 -9.28
N THR A 288 5.80 4.42 -9.40
CA THR A 288 5.50 3.54 -10.54
C THR A 288 4.95 4.31 -11.75
N GLY A 289 4.58 5.58 -11.57
CA GLY A 289 4.04 6.46 -12.61
C GLY A 289 2.60 6.19 -13.00
N ALA A 290 2.11 6.94 -13.99
CA ALA A 290 0.84 6.71 -14.67
C ALA A 290 1.10 6.37 -16.15
N PRO A 291 0.22 5.62 -16.84
CA PRO A 291 0.40 5.31 -18.24
C PRO A 291 0.21 6.58 -19.10
N VAL A 292 1.15 6.83 -20.01
CA VAL A 292 1.12 7.96 -20.95
C VAL A 292 1.48 7.48 -22.35
N THR A 293 0.78 7.88 -23.39
CA THR A 293 1.13 7.56 -24.79
C THR A 293 2.33 8.41 -25.21
N HIS A 294 3.52 8.04 -24.74
CA HIS A 294 4.77 8.75 -24.93
C HIS A 294 5.97 7.78 -24.90
N VAL A 295 7.06 8.11 -25.60
CA VAL A 295 8.24 7.23 -25.77
C VAL A 295 8.90 6.85 -24.44
N SER A 296 8.78 7.69 -23.41
CA SER A 296 9.31 7.42 -22.06
C SER A 296 8.76 6.14 -21.43
N GLU A 297 7.57 5.68 -21.84
CA GLU A 297 6.97 4.49 -21.25
C GLU A 297 7.74 3.20 -21.56
N ILE A 298 8.58 3.18 -22.60
CA ILE A 298 9.49 2.04 -22.86
C ILE A 298 10.45 1.83 -21.67
N ALA A 299 10.72 2.87 -20.87
CA ALA A 299 11.55 2.79 -19.66
C ALA A 299 10.75 2.66 -18.35
N LYS A 300 9.40 2.57 -18.40
CA LYS A 300 8.52 2.46 -17.22
C LYS A 300 7.75 1.13 -17.23
N PRO A 301 8.40 -0.01 -17.01
CA PRO A 301 7.76 -1.32 -17.18
C PRO A 301 6.58 -1.60 -16.23
N ALA A 302 6.47 -0.89 -15.10
CA ALA A 302 5.30 -1.00 -14.23
C ALA A 302 3.99 -0.52 -14.91
N THR A 303 4.04 0.37 -15.91
CA THR A 303 2.84 0.88 -16.60
C THR A 303 2.45 0.06 -17.83
N TRP A 304 3.30 -0.85 -18.30
CA TRP A 304 3.06 -1.62 -19.54
C TRP A 304 1.74 -2.38 -19.56
N GLY A 305 1.31 -2.89 -18.40
CA GLY A 305 0.02 -3.57 -18.26
C GLY A 305 -1.16 -2.75 -18.75
N PHE A 306 -1.12 -1.42 -18.61
CA PHE A 306 -2.18 -0.51 -19.07
C PHE A 306 -2.17 -0.28 -20.60
N PHE A 307 -1.27 -0.89 -21.36
CA PHE A 307 -1.27 -0.86 -22.82
C PHE A 307 -1.63 -2.21 -23.44
N VAL A 308 -1.41 -3.31 -22.71
CA VAL A 308 -1.56 -4.67 -23.24
C VAL A 308 -2.73 -5.44 -22.64
N PHE A 309 -3.23 -5.05 -21.46
CA PHE A 309 -4.29 -5.74 -20.75
C PHE A 309 -5.52 -4.86 -20.51
N ASP A 310 -6.64 -5.50 -20.15
CA ASP A 310 -7.75 -4.80 -19.52
C ASP A 310 -7.37 -4.24 -18.14
N LEU A 311 -8.22 -3.35 -17.61
CA LEU A 311 -7.97 -2.62 -16.38
C LEU A 311 -7.63 -3.53 -15.18
N ARG A 312 -8.35 -4.64 -15.00
CA ARG A 312 -8.13 -5.57 -13.88
C ARG A 312 -6.72 -6.14 -13.93
N ARG A 313 -6.31 -6.66 -15.08
CA ARG A 313 -4.97 -7.27 -15.24
C ARG A 313 -3.87 -6.21 -15.30
N ALA A 314 -4.15 -5.01 -15.80
CA ALA A 314 -3.23 -3.87 -15.78
C ALA A 314 -2.88 -3.43 -14.35
N LEU A 315 -3.89 -3.29 -13.49
CA LEU A 315 -3.72 -2.96 -12.07
C LEU A 315 -2.94 -4.04 -11.32
N SER A 316 -3.23 -5.32 -11.62
CA SER A 316 -2.50 -6.44 -11.05
C SER A 316 -1.04 -6.49 -11.54
N TRP A 317 -0.79 -6.22 -12.83
CA TRP A 317 0.55 -6.08 -13.38
C TRP A 317 1.35 -5.00 -12.65
N ASN A 318 0.79 -3.79 -12.52
CA ASN A 318 1.47 -2.67 -11.86
C ASN A 318 1.87 -3.00 -10.42
N TRP A 319 0.97 -3.67 -9.68
CA TRP A 319 1.21 -4.13 -8.32
C TRP A 319 2.31 -5.22 -8.25
N CYS A 320 2.16 -6.28 -9.03
CA CYS A 320 3.07 -7.43 -9.02
C CYS A 320 4.47 -7.10 -9.55
N PHE A 321 4.56 -6.19 -10.53
CA PHE A 321 5.83 -5.84 -11.18
C PHE A 321 6.86 -5.33 -10.17
N SER A 322 6.47 -4.42 -9.28
CA SER A 322 7.37 -3.81 -8.29
C SER A 322 8.03 -4.86 -7.39
N LEU A 323 7.25 -5.81 -6.89
CA LEU A 323 7.73 -6.88 -6.00
C LEU A 323 8.58 -7.90 -6.76
N VAL A 324 8.09 -8.42 -7.88
CA VAL A 324 8.74 -9.50 -8.63
C VAL A 324 10.04 -9.03 -9.28
N SER A 325 10.05 -7.83 -9.86
CA SER A 325 11.24 -7.28 -10.52
C SER A 325 12.38 -7.02 -9.54
N CYS A 326 12.09 -6.47 -8.35
CA CYS A 326 13.06 -6.33 -7.28
C CYS A 326 13.53 -7.68 -6.75
N PHE A 327 12.60 -8.61 -6.48
CA PHE A 327 12.93 -9.93 -5.94
C PHE A 327 13.90 -10.68 -6.85
N LEU A 328 13.69 -10.67 -8.15
CA LEU A 328 14.59 -11.31 -9.10
C LEU A 328 15.88 -10.50 -9.26
N GLY A 329 15.78 -9.19 -9.52
CA GLY A 329 16.93 -8.31 -9.75
C GLY A 329 17.93 -8.34 -8.61
N LEU A 330 17.45 -8.13 -7.38
CA LEU A 330 18.28 -8.12 -6.18
C LEU A 330 18.83 -9.52 -5.86
N ALA A 331 18.07 -10.60 -6.09
CA ALA A 331 18.59 -11.97 -5.94
C ALA A 331 19.79 -12.24 -6.85
N PHE A 332 19.73 -11.82 -8.12
CA PHE A 332 20.85 -11.95 -9.06
C PHE A 332 22.03 -11.05 -8.69
N VAL A 333 21.79 -9.82 -8.20
CA VAL A 333 22.85 -8.95 -7.65
C VAL A 333 23.55 -9.64 -6.49
N LEU A 334 22.80 -10.07 -5.47
CA LEU A 334 23.37 -10.73 -4.28
C LEU A 334 24.15 -11.99 -4.65
N ASN A 335 23.61 -12.81 -5.55
CA ASN A 335 24.31 -13.98 -6.07
C ASN A 335 25.62 -13.61 -6.79
N ARG A 336 25.62 -12.53 -7.58
CA ARG A 336 26.82 -12.02 -8.25
C ARG A 336 27.86 -11.46 -7.28
N LEU A 337 27.44 -10.92 -6.15
CA LEU A 337 28.32 -10.30 -5.16
C LEU A 337 29.11 -11.32 -4.34
N GLY A 338 28.50 -12.45 -3.98
CA GLY A 338 29.20 -13.44 -3.17
C GLY A 338 28.53 -14.79 -2.93
N ALA A 339 27.34 -15.10 -3.44
CA ALA A 339 26.66 -16.31 -2.99
C ALA A 339 27.40 -17.61 -3.37
N GLU A 340 27.76 -18.42 -2.36
CA GLU A 340 28.26 -19.79 -2.57
C GLU A 340 27.17 -20.65 -3.23
N HIS A 341 25.92 -20.44 -2.84
CA HIS A 341 24.73 -21.12 -3.33
C HIS A 341 23.72 -20.08 -3.78
N TRP A 342 23.19 -20.22 -5.00
CA TRP A 342 22.23 -19.27 -5.59
C TRP A 342 21.00 -18.99 -4.70
N LYS A 343 20.63 -19.96 -3.84
CA LYS A 343 19.53 -19.84 -2.89
C LYS A 343 19.72 -18.70 -1.88
N HIS A 344 20.97 -18.36 -1.52
CA HIS A 344 21.24 -17.30 -0.54
C HIS A 344 20.79 -15.94 -1.05
N GLY A 345 21.11 -15.59 -2.31
CA GLY A 345 20.68 -14.32 -2.90
C GLY A 345 19.16 -14.20 -2.95
N PHE A 346 18.45 -15.28 -3.29
CA PHE A 346 16.97 -15.29 -3.28
C PHE A 346 16.38 -15.14 -1.88
N LEU A 347 16.94 -15.79 -0.86
CA LEU A 347 16.45 -15.66 0.52
C LEU A 347 16.68 -14.25 1.09
N PHE A 348 17.84 -13.66 0.84
CA PHE A 348 18.10 -12.26 1.24
C PHE A 348 17.28 -11.27 0.42
N SER A 349 17.02 -11.55 -0.85
CA SER A 349 16.11 -10.73 -1.65
C SER A 349 14.67 -10.82 -1.14
N ALA A 350 14.22 -12.00 -0.69
CA ALA A 350 12.94 -12.14 0.00
C ALA A 350 12.92 -11.32 1.29
N LEU A 351 14.01 -11.33 2.06
CA LEU A 351 14.13 -10.55 3.30
C LEU A 351 13.98 -9.05 3.04
N PHE A 352 14.58 -8.53 1.96
CA PHE A 352 14.38 -7.14 1.55
C PHE A 352 12.94 -6.85 1.14
N CYS A 353 12.36 -7.69 0.26
CA CYS A 353 11.02 -7.49 -0.27
C CYS A 353 9.91 -7.59 0.79
N CYS A 354 10.12 -8.40 1.84
CA CYS A 354 9.22 -8.53 2.98
C CYS A 354 9.59 -7.60 4.15
N ALA A 355 10.56 -6.70 3.98
CA ALA A 355 10.92 -5.76 5.03
C ALA A 355 9.75 -4.80 5.30
N PRO A 356 9.46 -4.47 6.58
CA PRO A 356 8.38 -3.55 6.95
C PRO A 356 8.37 -2.23 6.17
N TYR A 357 9.53 -1.59 5.98
CA TYR A 357 9.65 -0.36 5.20
C TYR A 357 9.15 -0.54 3.75
N VAL A 358 9.54 -1.65 3.10
CA VAL A 358 9.17 -1.92 1.71
C VAL A 358 7.67 -2.17 1.58
N VAL A 359 7.11 -2.98 2.48
CA VAL A 359 5.70 -3.36 2.48
C VAL A 359 4.79 -2.18 2.83
N ALA A 360 5.18 -1.35 3.80
CA ALA A 360 4.39 -0.22 4.29
C ALA A 360 4.22 0.91 3.26
N TRP A 361 5.15 0.99 2.29
CA TRP A 361 5.14 1.94 1.17
C TRP A 361 4.69 1.29 -0.15
N SER A 362 3.73 0.37 -0.08
CA SER A 362 3.09 -0.27 -1.24
C SER A 362 4.08 -0.93 -2.23
N ASN A 363 5.22 -1.41 -1.74
CA ASN A 363 6.30 -1.99 -2.54
C ASN A 363 6.98 -1.04 -3.55
N TRP A 364 6.69 0.26 -3.56
CA TRP A 364 7.44 1.21 -4.38
C TRP A 364 8.95 1.28 -4.05
N PRO A 365 9.39 1.10 -2.79
CA PRO A 365 10.81 0.92 -2.47
C PRO A 365 11.45 -0.22 -3.27
N ALA A 366 10.71 -1.31 -3.53
CA ALA A 366 11.18 -2.43 -4.32
C ALA A 366 11.37 -2.03 -5.81
N TYR A 367 10.41 -1.30 -6.36
CA TYR A 367 10.53 -0.74 -7.72
C TYR A 367 11.74 0.19 -7.86
N ALA A 368 12.01 1.01 -6.85
CA ALA A 368 13.18 1.90 -6.85
C ALA A 368 14.52 1.13 -6.83
N VAL A 369 14.59 -0.01 -6.13
CA VAL A 369 15.79 -0.87 -6.08
C VAL A 369 15.96 -1.72 -7.34
N PHE A 370 14.88 -2.05 -8.05
CA PHE A 370 14.94 -2.84 -9.29
C PHE A 370 15.88 -2.21 -10.34
N PHE A 371 15.77 -0.91 -10.62
CA PHE A 371 16.56 -0.28 -11.66
C PHE A 371 18.07 -0.30 -11.38
N PRO A 372 18.57 0.10 -10.18
CA PRO A 372 19.98 -0.04 -9.86
C PRO A 372 20.49 -1.48 -9.90
N CYS A 373 19.66 -2.47 -9.54
CA CYS A 373 20.01 -3.88 -9.72
C CYS A 373 20.26 -4.21 -11.20
N LEU A 374 19.36 -3.78 -12.07
CA LEU A 374 19.47 -4.02 -13.51
C LEU A 374 20.67 -3.28 -14.12
N ILE A 375 20.89 -2.02 -13.74
CA ILE A 375 22.05 -1.20 -14.14
C ILE A 375 23.34 -1.92 -13.75
N PHE A 376 23.46 -2.35 -12.49
CA PHE A 376 24.63 -3.07 -11.98
C PHE A 376 24.91 -4.36 -12.77
N LEU A 377 23.88 -5.20 -12.95
CA LEU A 377 24.02 -6.47 -13.67
C LEU A 377 24.43 -6.27 -15.13
N CYS A 378 23.80 -5.32 -15.84
CA CYS A 378 24.15 -5.01 -17.23
C CYS A 378 25.57 -4.46 -17.34
N THR A 379 25.95 -3.55 -16.44
CA THR A 379 27.30 -2.98 -16.36
C THR A 379 28.35 -4.08 -16.24
N LEU A 380 28.21 -4.98 -15.26
CA LEU A 380 29.16 -6.07 -15.09
C LEU A 380 29.16 -7.06 -16.25
N GLN A 381 28.00 -7.31 -16.87
CA GLN A 381 27.91 -8.24 -17.99
C GLN A 381 28.54 -7.68 -19.27
N ILE A 382 28.46 -6.37 -19.52
CA ILE A 382 29.15 -5.69 -20.64
C ILE A 382 30.67 -5.91 -20.53
N LEU A 383 31.23 -5.77 -19.33
CA LEU A 383 32.68 -5.97 -19.08
C LEU A 383 33.15 -7.41 -19.35
N LYS A 384 32.24 -8.38 -19.34
CA LYS A 384 32.54 -9.81 -19.61
C LYS A 384 32.21 -10.23 -21.04
N THR A 385 31.47 -9.42 -21.78
CA THR A 385 30.95 -9.79 -23.10
C THR A 385 31.95 -9.41 -24.20
N THR A 386 32.06 -10.27 -25.22
CA THR A 386 32.92 -10.06 -26.40
C THR A 386 32.14 -9.99 -27.71
N ARG A 387 30.95 -10.61 -27.77
CA ARG A 387 30.09 -10.64 -28.96
C ARG A 387 29.37 -9.30 -29.14
N ALA A 388 29.53 -8.67 -30.30
CA ALA A 388 29.02 -7.33 -30.59
C ALA A 388 27.49 -7.21 -30.41
N TYR A 389 26.71 -8.13 -30.97
CA TYR A 389 25.24 -8.08 -30.83
C TYR A 389 24.79 -8.16 -29.37
N LYS A 390 25.47 -8.96 -28.52
CA LYS A 390 25.16 -9.03 -27.08
C LYS A 390 25.50 -7.71 -26.38
N LEU A 391 26.57 -7.04 -26.77
CA LEU A 391 26.91 -5.71 -26.25
C LEU A 391 25.82 -4.69 -26.59
N ILE A 392 25.30 -4.71 -27.81
CA ILE A 392 24.20 -3.82 -28.24
C ILE A 392 22.95 -4.07 -27.40
N LEU A 393 22.54 -5.34 -27.23
CA LEU A 393 21.37 -5.70 -26.42
C LEU A 393 21.54 -5.28 -24.94
N LEU A 394 22.72 -5.53 -24.36
CA LEU A 394 23.02 -5.14 -22.97
C LEU A 394 23.08 -3.62 -22.80
N ALA A 395 23.65 -2.91 -23.77
CA ALA A 395 23.70 -1.45 -23.77
C ALA A 395 22.31 -0.83 -23.93
N GLY A 396 21.45 -1.41 -24.78
CA GLY A 396 20.05 -1.03 -24.89
C GLY A 396 19.30 -1.20 -23.56
N LEU A 397 19.44 -2.37 -22.94
CA LEU A 397 18.84 -2.65 -21.63
C LEU A 397 19.39 -1.73 -20.54
N LEU A 398 20.69 -1.46 -20.53
CA LEU A 398 21.32 -0.51 -19.61
C LEU A 398 20.78 0.91 -19.80
N GLY A 399 20.65 1.37 -21.05
CA GLY A 399 20.12 2.70 -21.35
C GLY A 399 18.66 2.86 -20.92
N LEU A 400 17.83 1.83 -21.14
CA LEU A 400 16.45 1.79 -20.65
C LEU A 400 16.39 1.77 -19.12
N ALA A 401 17.27 1.01 -18.46
CA ALA A 401 17.32 0.94 -17.00
C ALA A 401 17.76 2.28 -16.36
N LEU A 402 18.71 2.98 -16.98
CA LEU A 402 19.14 4.32 -16.56
C LEU A 402 18.01 5.35 -16.73
N ALA A 403 17.34 5.36 -17.89
CA ALA A 403 16.19 6.23 -18.12
C ALA A 403 15.05 5.93 -17.14
N GLY A 404 14.76 4.65 -16.91
CA GLY A 404 13.72 4.23 -15.97
C GLY A 404 14.04 4.61 -14.53
N PHE A 405 15.32 4.56 -14.13
CA PHE A 405 15.75 5.07 -12.83
C PHE A 405 15.49 6.56 -12.69
N VAL A 406 15.72 7.38 -13.72
CA VAL A 406 15.38 8.81 -13.74
C VAL A 406 13.87 9.02 -13.58
N PHE A 407 13.06 8.22 -14.27
CA PHE A 407 11.59 8.33 -14.30
C PHE A 407 10.87 7.84 -13.04
N ILE A 408 11.59 7.38 -12.02
CA ILE A 408 10.99 7.21 -10.67
C ILE A 408 10.52 8.57 -10.12
N LEU A 409 11.20 9.67 -10.48
CA LEU A 409 10.85 11.04 -10.06
C LEU A 409 10.60 11.18 -8.54
N TYR A 410 11.39 10.45 -7.75
CA TYR A 410 11.38 10.52 -6.29
C TYR A 410 12.82 10.59 -5.76
N PRO A 411 13.41 11.81 -5.73
CA PRO A 411 14.79 12.03 -5.33
C PRO A 411 15.19 11.43 -3.98
N PRO A 412 14.35 11.41 -2.91
CA PRO A 412 14.73 10.81 -1.64
C PRO A 412 15.26 9.36 -1.75
N TRP A 413 14.61 8.54 -2.57
CA TRP A 413 15.06 7.16 -2.82
C TRP A 413 16.11 7.08 -3.92
N GLN A 414 15.95 7.84 -5.01
CA GLN A 414 16.90 7.79 -6.12
C GLN A 414 18.32 8.17 -5.68
N VAL A 415 18.47 9.28 -4.96
CA VAL A 415 19.80 9.74 -4.50
C VAL A 415 20.41 8.74 -3.53
N SER A 416 19.67 8.33 -2.51
CA SER A 416 20.19 7.47 -1.45
C SER A 416 20.56 6.07 -1.95
N ILE A 417 19.72 5.42 -2.77
CA ILE A 417 19.99 4.10 -3.37
C ILE A 417 21.06 4.20 -4.46
N GLY A 418 21.07 5.29 -5.23
CA GLY A 418 22.08 5.56 -6.26
C GLY A 418 23.49 5.55 -5.68
N TYR A 419 23.70 6.21 -4.54
CA TYR A 419 24.98 6.21 -3.84
C TYR A 419 25.40 4.81 -3.34
N VAL A 420 24.47 4.02 -2.79
CA VAL A 420 24.74 2.61 -2.42
C VAL A 420 25.16 1.79 -3.65
N SER A 421 24.48 2.01 -4.77
CA SER A 421 24.74 1.28 -6.01
C SER A 421 26.09 1.66 -6.63
N ILE A 422 26.46 2.94 -6.58
CA ILE A 422 27.79 3.42 -6.97
C ILE A 422 28.87 2.78 -6.08
N ALA A 423 28.69 2.80 -4.76
CA ALA A 423 29.63 2.19 -3.81
C ALA A 423 29.84 0.70 -4.11
N VAL A 424 28.75 -0.07 -4.26
CA VAL A 424 28.82 -1.50 -4.61
C VAL A 424 29.52 -1.73 -5.95
N THR A 425 29.24 -0.91 -6.97
CA THR A 425 29.87 -1.00 -8.28
C THR A 425 31.38 -0.76 -8.20
N ILE A 426 31.79 0.33 -7.53
CA ILE A 426 33.21 0.66 -7.30
C ILE A 426 33.90 -0.47 -6.53
N GLY A 427 33.29 -0.93 -5.44
CA GLY A 427 33.79 -2.02 -4.61
C GLY A 427 34.07 -3.30 -5.41
N VAL A 428 33.15 -3.68 -6.30
CA VAL A 428 33.34 -4.83 -7.21
C VAL A 428 34.41 -4.55 -8.26
N MET A 429 34.41 -3.37 -8.89
CA MET A 429 35.40 -3.01 -9.91
C MET A 429 36.82 -3.03 -9.37
N VAL A 430 37.04 -2.54 -8.14
CA VAL A 430 38.34 -2.57 -7.47
C VAL A 430 38.72 -3.99 -7.07
N ARG A 431 37.81 -4.72 -6.40
CA ARG A 431 38.03 -6.11 -5.93
C ARG A 431 38.47 -7.03 -7.08
N GLU A 432 37.79 -6.94 -8.21
CA GLU A 432 38.00 -7.83 -9.36
C GLU A 432 38.87 -7.21 -10.47
N LYS A 433 39.40 -6.00 -10.24
CA LYS A 433 40.19 -5.22 -11.22
C LYS A 433 39.50 -5.08 -12.59
N LEU A 434 38.17 -4.97 -12.60
CA LEU A 434 37.37 -4.97 -13.83
C LEU A 434 37.62 -3.73 -14.72
N TYR A 435 38.20 -2.66 -14.16
CA TYR A 435 38.67 -1.51 -14.94
C TYR A 435 39.69 -1.91 -16.02
N ARG A 436 40.46 -3.00 -15.82
CA ARG A 436 41.40 -3.53 -16.82
C ARG A 436 40.69 -4.22 -18.00
N ALA A 437 39.41 -4.54 -17.86
CA ALA A 437 38.60 -5.15 -18.91
C ALA A 437 37.98 -4.11 -19.86
N LEU A 438 38.23 -2.81 -19.67
CA LEU A 438 37.73 -1.78 -20.57
C LEU A 438 38.48 -1.84 -21.90
N THR A 439 37.72 -2.08 -22.97
CA THR A 439 38.20 -2.02 -24.36
C THR A 439 37.38 -0.96 -25.10
N PHE A 440 37.87 -0.47 -26.24
CA PHE A 440 37.14 0.50 -27.06
C PHE A 440 35.69 0.06 -27.33
N ARG A 441 35.48 -1.21 -27.72
CA ARG A 441 34.13 -1.78 -27.96
C ARG A 441 33.20 -1.76 -26.74
N ARG A 442 33.75 -1.92 -25.53
CA ARG A 442 32.96 -1.90 -24.28
C ARG A 442 32.67 -0.46 -23.85
N ILE A 443 33.62 0.44 -24.04
CA ILE A 443 33.43 1.89 -23.82
C ILE A 443 32.35 2.42 -24.77
N THR A 444 32.39 2.05 -26.06
CA THR A 444 31.33 2.44 -27.01
C THR A 444 29.98 1.85 -26.65
N ALA A 445 29.91 0.67 -26.02
CA ALA A 445 28.64 0.12 -25.53
C ALA A 445 28.06 0.96 -24.38
N TYR A 446 28.90 1.43 -23.45
CA TYR A 446 28.45 2.39 -22.42
C TYR A 446 28.03 3.73 -23.03
N GLY A 447 28.80 4.25 -23.99
CA GLY A 447 28.42 5.44 -24.74
C GLY A 447 27.06 5.29 -25.42
N PHE A 448 26.80 4.16 -26.07
CA PHE A 448 25.50 3.86 -26.69
C PHE A 448 24.36 3.79 -25.66
N ALA A 449 24.59 3.19 -24.49
CA ALA A 449 23.60 3.18 -23.40
C ALA A 449 23.28 4.61 -22.90
N LEU A 450 24.29 5.46 -22.77
CA LEU A 450 24.12 6.88 -22.39
C LEU A 450 23.40 7.66 -23.49
N CYS A 451 23.66 7.40 -24.77
CA CYS A 451 22.92 8.00 -25.88
C CYS A 451 21.44 7.63 -25.83
N ILE A 452 21.10 6.35 -25.62
CA ILE A 452 19.69 5.90 -25.47
C ILE A 452 19.03 6.62 -24.29
N THR A 453 19.72 6.65 -23.14
CA THR A 453 19.25 7.33 -21.94
C THR A 453 18.98 8.80 -22.24
N GLY A 454 19.95 9.49 -22.84
CA GLY A 454 19.89 10.90 -23.19
C GLY A 454 18.72 11.18 -24.13
N ILE A 455 18.55 10.41 -25.21
CA ILE A 455 17.44 10.59 -26.15
C ILE A 455 16.09 10.45 -25.44
N ILE A 456 15.88 9.38 -24.67
CA ILE A 456 14.59 9.13 -24.00
C ILE A 456 14.30 10.20 -22.94
N VAL A 457 15.29 10.59 -22.14
CA VAL A 457 15.15 11.62 -21.11
C VAL A 457 14.93 13.00 -21.74
N THR A 458 15.62 13.32 -22.84
CA THR A 458 15.41 14.57 -23.58
C THR A 458 14.00 14.65 -24.16
N LEU A 459 13.50 13.58 -24.79
CA LEU A 459 12.13 13.55 -25.32
C LEU A 459 11.10 13.75 -24.21
N TRP A 460 11.27 13.06 -23.08
CA TRP A 460 10.44 13.31 -21.89
C TRP A 460 10.55 14.75 -21.39
N TRP A 461 11.75 15.30 -21.33
CA TRP A 461 11.98 16.66 -20.86
C TRP A 461 11.28 17.70 -21.73
N LEU A 462 11.30 17.55 -23.06
CA LEU A 462 10.64 18.48 -23.98
C LEU A 462 9.14 18.61 -23.68
N ASP A 463 8.48 17.52 -23.30
CA ASP A 463 7.05 17.50 -22.98
C ASP A 463 6.72 17.73 -21.49
N ALA A 464 7.68 17.51 -20.58
CA ALA A 464 7.48 17.62 -19.13
C ALA A 464 8.05 18.91 -18.50
N LYS A 465 8.95 19.63 -19.19
CA LYS A 465 9.73 20.75 -18.63
C LYS A 465 8.85 21.81 -17.97
N SER A 466 7.76 22.24 -18.60
CA SER A 466 6.89 23.28 -18.05
C SER A 466 6.28 22.86 -16.71
N ALA A 467 5.81 21.63 -16.60
CA ALA A 467 5.29 21.07 -15.35
C ALA A 467 6.37 20.93 -14.29
N ILE A 468 7.57 20.44 -14.64
CA ILE A 468 8.70 20.34 -13.71
C ILE A 468 9.10 21.72 -13.17
N GLN A 469 9.19 22.73 -14.03
CA GLN A 469 9.52 24.10 -13.60
C GLN A 469 8.49 24.68 -12.64
N LEU A 470 7.19 24.44 -12.89
CA LEU A 470 6.14 24.83 -11.95
C LEU A 470 6.28 24.10 -10.61
N MET A 471 6.54 22.79 -10.63
CA MET A 471 6.74 21.98 -9.42
C MET A 471 7.96 22.46 -8.62
N GLU A 472 9.09 22.75 -9.26
CA GLU A 472 10.30 23.24 -8.59
C GLU A 472 10.09 24.60 -7.93
N GLN A 473 9.21 25.44 -8.46
CA GLN A 473 8.87 26.76 -7.91
C GLN A 473 7.82 26.71 -6.80
N THR A 474 7.24 25.55 -6.51
CA THR A 474 6.30 25.41 -5.40
C THR A 474 6.97 25.58 -4.03
N VAL A 475 6.24 26.18 -3.09
CA VAL A 475 6.65 26.26 -1.67
C VAL A 475 6.84 24.85 -1.11
N TYR A 476 5.97 23.91 -1.49
CA TYR A 476 6.09 22.49 -1.12
C TYR A 476 5.68 21.58 -2.29
N PRO A 477 6.46 20.53 -2.62
CA PRO A 477 7.79 20.21 -2.07
C PRO A 477 8.96 20.88 -2.81
N GLY A 478 8.72 21.72 -3.83
CA GLY A 478 9.74 22.22 -4.77
C GLY A 478 10.97 22.86 -4.11
N GLN A 479 10.74 23.83 -3.22
CA GLN A 479 11.80 24.57 -2.53
C GLN A 479 12.34 23.87 -1.27
N ARG A 480 11.92 22.63 -0.98
CA ARG A 480 12.33 21.90 0.22
C ARG A 480 13.78 21.39 0.11
N ILE A 481 14.60 21.70 1.11
CA ILE A 481 15.97 21.17 1.28
C ILE A 481 16.17 20.65 2.71
N SER A 482 16.88 19.54 2.87
CA SER A 482 17.18 18.85 4.14
C SER A 482 18.69 18.71 4.34
N ALA A 483 19.21 19.25 5.44
CA ALA A 483 20.62 19.08 5.81
C ALA A 483 20.93 17.71 6.45
N GLY A 484 19.92 16.93 6.84
CA GLY A 484 20.10 15.74 7.66
C GLY A 484 20.16 16.06 9.16
N GLY A 485 20.67 15.14 9.97
CA GLY A 485 20.92 15.38 11.40
C GLY A 485 19.68 15.36 12.31
N THR A 486 18.52 14.93 11.79
CA THR A 486 17.26 14.95 12.55
C THR A 486 16.85 13.59 13.13
N VAL A 487 17.64 12.53 12.90
CA VAL A 487 17.30 11.18 13.36
C VAL A 487 17.95 10.88 14.70
N THR A 488 17.14 10.48 15.68
CA THR A 488 17.60 9.97 16.98
C THR A 488 17.77 8.44 16.96
N LEU A 489 18.47 7.87 17.94
CA LEU A 489 18.63 6.41 18.03
C LEU A 489 17.30 5.65 18.14
N PRO A 490 16.31 6.07 18.96
CA PRO A 490 14.98 5.48 18.95
C PRO A 490 14.29 5.56 17.59
N SER A 491 14.46 6.68 16.88
CA SER A 491 13.93 6.88 15.52
C SER A 491 14.58 5.94 14.51
N LEU A 492 15.88 5.68 14.60
CA LEU A 492 16.55 4.71 13.74
C LEU A 492 16.08 3.28 14.04
N LEU A 493 15.95 2.93 15.32
CA LEU A 493 15.58 1.58 15.76
C LEU A 493 14.07 1.35 15.87
N ARG A 494 13.25 2.28 15.35
CA ARG A 494 11.78 2.17 15.33
C ARG A 494 11.27 0.92 14.60
N GLY A 495 12.09 0.28 13.77
CA GLY A 495 11.73 -1.00 13.15
C GLY A 495 11.33 -2.09 14.16
N PHE A 496 11.86 -2.03 15.39
CA PHE A 496 11.48 -2.95 16.48
C PHE A 496 10.10 -2.67 17.08
N THR A 497 9.39 -1.61 16.68
CA THR A 497 7.99 -1.38 17.05
C THR A 497 7.00 -1.86 15.97
N ASN A 498 7.47 -2.14 14.75
CA ASN A 498 6.63 -2.46 13.58
C ASN A 498 5.57 -3.55 13.80
N MET A 499 5.84 -4.53 14.68
CA MET A 499 4.92 -5.66 14.90
C MET A 499 3.56 -5.20 15.45
N SER A 500 3.55 -4.12 16.24
CA SER A 500 2.30 -3.44 16.61
C SER A 500 2.00 -2.31 15.64
N THR A 501 2.97 -1.43 15.37
CA THR A 501 2.72 -0.12 14.77
C THR A 501 2.25 -0.19 13.33
N LEU A 502 2.58 -1.26 12.58
CA LEU A 502 1.98 -1.46 11.26
C LEU A 502 0.50 -1.86 11.32
N GLN A 503 0.10 -2.62 12.34
CA GLN A 503 -1.28 -3.11 12.45
C GLN A 503 -2.19 -2.07 13.10
N GLN A 504 -1.69 -1.44 14.17
CA GLN A 504 -2.39 -0.43 14.94
C GLN A 504 -1.39 0.58 15.48
N LEU A 505 -1.62 1.85 15.17
CA LEU A 505 -0.86 2.98 15.69
C LEU A 505 -1.85 4.08 16.07
N ASN A 506 -1.80 4.53 17.32
CA ASN A 506 -2.67 5.57 17.85
C ASN A 506 -1.86 6.83 18.18
N SER A 507 -0.96 7.24 17.28
CA SER A 507 -0.05 8.37 17.51
C SER A 507 -0.51 9.63 16.76
N PRO A 508 -0.48 10.81 17.40
CA PRO A 508 -0.72 12.08 16.71
C PRO A 508 0.51 12.55 15.91
N PHE A 509 1.69 11.95 16.11
CA PHE A 509 2.96 12.43 15.55
C PHE A 509 3.41 11.66 14.30
N SER A 510 2.87 10.46 14.08
CA SER A 510 3.31 9.58 12.99
C SER A 510 2.18 8.67 12.54
N ASN A 511 2.35 8.09 11.35
CA ASN A 511 1.47 7.07 10.82
C ASN A 511 2.24 5.77 10.55
N GLN A 512 1.52 4.71 10.21
CA GLN A 512 2.09 3.37 10.02
C GLN A 512 3.17 3.32 8.92
N SER A 513 3.03 4.09 7.84
CA SER A 513 4.01 4.14 6.75
C SER A 513 5.26 4.95 7.13
N GLU A 514 5.11 6.07 7.84
CA GLU A 514 6.25 6.88 8.31
C GLU A 514 7.08 6.18 9.39
N ILE A 515 6.42 5.49 10.33
CA ILE A 515 7.11 4.78 11.41
C ILE A 515 7.74 3.46 10.95
N ALA A 516 7.29 2.89 9.83
CA ALA A 516 7.85 1.66 9.29
C ALA A 516 9.36 1.82 9.01
N SER A 517 10.16 0.84 9.46
CA SER A 517 11.62 0.82 9.23
C SER A 517 12.16 -0.60 9.15
N PHE A 518 13.45 -0.76 8.82
CA PHE A 518 14.12 -2.05 8.80
C PHE A 518 14.45 -2.53 10.23
N TYR A 519 14.55 -3.86 10.41
CA TYR A 519 15.19 -4.42 11.61
C TYR A 519 16.70 -4.29 11.48
N TYR A 520 17.25 -3.21 12.03
CA TYR A 520 18.69 -3.01 12.02
C TYR A 520 19.37 -3.92 13.05
N PHE A 521 20.49 -4.52 12.66
CA PHE A 521 21.33 -5.38 13.51
C PHE A 521 22.74 -4.78 13.57
N LEU A 522 22.85 -3.49 13.92
CA LEU A 522 24.08 -2.69 13.72
C LEU A 522 25.25 -3.21 14.56
N VAL A 523 25.07 -3.43 15.86
CA VAL A 523 26.13 -3.97 16.73
C VAL A 523 26.59 -5.35 16.27
N PRO A 524 25.72 -6.37 16.11
CA PRO A 524 26.19 -7.67 15.64
C PRO A 524 26.78 -7.62 14.23
N LEU A 525 26.36 -6.69 13.36
CA LEU A 525 26.94 -6.50 12.03
C LEU A 525 28.36 -5.94 12.10
N SER A 526 28.57 -4.94 12.95
CA SER A 526 29.89 -4.38 13.22
C SER A 526 30.83 -5.43 13.83
N VAL A 527 30.35 -6.21 14.80
CA VAL A 527 31.14 -7.31 15.40
C VAL A 527 31.50 -8.36 14.35
N LEU A 528 30.53 -8.81 13.54
CA LEU A 528 30.81 -9.76 12.47
C LEU A 528 31.82 -9.20 11.46
N PHE A 529 31.69 -7.91 11.08
CA PHE A 529 32.66 -7.26 10.21
C PHE A 529 34.07 -7.24 10.82
N VAL A 530 34.21 -6.88 12.10
CA VAL A 530 35.50 -6.90 12.81
C VAL A 530 36.07 -8.32 12.86
N VAL A 531 35.25 -9.33 13.16
CA VAL A 531 35.68 -10.74 13.12
C VAL A 531 36.22 -11.09 11.72
N ARG A 532 35.52 -10.69 10.64
CA ARG A 532 35.99 -10.92 9.27
C ARG A 532 37.25 -10.13 8.92
N LEU A 533 37.40 -8.93 9.48
CA LEU A 533 38.59 -8.08 9.32
C LEU A 533 39.82 -8.73 9.97
N LEU A 534 39.67 -9.21 11.21
CA LEU A 534 40.73 -9.95 11.93
C LEU A 534 41.08 -11.26 11.24
N GLN A 535 40.10 -11.92 10.62
CA GLN A 535 40.31 -13.09 9.75
C GLN A 535 40.94 -12.75 8.39
N LYS A 536 41.19 -11.45 8.10
CA LYS A 536 41.72 -10.95 6.82
C LYS A 536 40.89 -11.37 5.60
N THR A 537 39.58 -11.50 5.78
CA THR A 537 38.64 -11.90 4.72
C THR A 537 37.89 -10.74 4.10
N VAL A 538 38.03 -9.51 4.60
CA VAL A 538 37.37 -8.30 4.07
C VAL A 538 38.07 -7.83 2.80
N THR A 539 37.32 -7.43 1.77
CA THR A 539 37.86 -6.85 0.52
C THR A 539 37.36 -5.42 0.32
N ALA A 540 37.78 -4.81 -0.81
CA ALA A 540 37.32 -3.49 -1.23
C ALA A 540 35.79 -3.35 -1.27
N LEU A 541 35.06 -4.43 -1.59
CA LEU A 541 33.60 -4.40 -1.61
C LEU A 541 32.98 -4.21 -0.22
N GLU A 542 33.39 -5.02 0.76
CA GLU A 542 32.90 -4.89 2.14
C GLU A 542 33.30 -3.53 2.74
N TRP A 543 34.53 -3.06 2.50
CA TRP A 543 34.96 -1.72 2.90
C TRP A 543 34.11 -0.62 2.27
N SER A 544 33.80 -0.73 0.97
CA SER A 544 32.94 0.24 0.31
C SER A 544 31.52 0.28 0.89
N LEU A 545 30.99 -0.87 1.30
CA LEU A 545 29.69 -0.96 1.97
C LEU A 545 29.72 -0.36 3.37
N VAL A 546 30.78 -0.63 4.15
CA VAL A 546 30.95 0.00 5.47
C VAL A 546 31.06 1.51 5.34
N LEU A 547 31.85 2.01 4.38
CA LEU A 547 32.00 3.45 4.16
C LEU A 547 30.67 4.13 3.85
N ILE A 548 29.85 3.55 2.94
CA ILE A 548 28.55 4.14 2.62
C ILE A 548 27.56 4.03 3.78
N ILE A 549 27.57 2.93 4.55
CA ILE A 549 26.75 2.79 5.77
C ILE A 549 27.13 3.88 6.78
N THR A 550 28.42 4.09 7.02
CA THR A 550 28.93 5.13 7.92
C THR A 550 28.53 6.53 7.43
N PHE A 551 28.64 6.80 6.13
CA PHE A 551 28.21 8.07 5.55
C PHE A 551 26.70 8.30 5.72
N ILE A 552 25.86 7.29 5.45
CA ILE A 552 24.41 7.40 5.62
C ILE A 552 24.07 7.66 7.09
N MET A 553 24.69 6.92 8.02
CA MET A 553 24.49 7.14 9.45
C MET A 553 24.95 8.54 9.87
N PHE A 554 26.10 9.01 9.38
CA PHE A 554 26.56 10.38 9.62
C PHE A 554 25.56 11.42 9.12
N TYR A 555 25.02 11.25 7.90
CA TYR A 555 23.96 12.11 7.38
C TYR A 555 22.70 12.10 8.27
N MET A 556 22.28 10.92 8.75
CA MET A 556 21.08 10.78 9.55
C MET A 556 21.21 11.42 10.95
N PHE A 557 22.35 11.22 11.62
CA PHE A 557 22.58 11.66 13.01
C PHE A 557 23.21 13.05 13.14
N VAL A 558 24.09 13.43 12.22
CA VAL A 558 24.88 14.67 12.29
C VAL A 558 24.44 15.65 11.20
N GLY A 559 24.19 15.16 9.99
CA GLY A 559 23.86 15.99 8.84
C GLY A 559 25.09 16.52 8.09
N LEU A 560 24.83 17.23 7.00
CA LEU A 560 25.84 17.85 6.14
C LEU A 560 25.66 19.38 6.14
N PRO A 561 26.74 20.15 5.92
CA PRO A 561 26.62 21.55 5.56
C PRO A 561 25.64 21.72 4.37
N LEU A 562 24.79 22.74 4.41
CA LEU A 562 23.69 22.91 3.45
C LEU A 562 24.17 22.93 1.99
N GLU A 563 25.28 23.59 1.70
CA GLU A 563 25.88 23.62 0.36
C GLU A 563 26.32 22.24 -0.11
N TRP A 564 26.93 21.44 0.78
CA TRP A 564 27.35 20.08 0.46
C TRP A 564 26.14 19.18 0.23
N ALA A 565 25.08 19.35 1.04
CA ALA A 565 23.82 18.65 0.83
C ALA A 565 23.21 19.01 -0.55
N ARG A 566 23.23 20.29 -0.94
CA ARG A 566 22.73 20.76 -2.24
C ARG A 566 23.48 20.12 -3.41
N TYR A 567 24.81 20.23 -3.45
CA TYR A 567 25.61 19.71 -4.58
C TYR A 567 25.64 18.19 -4.65
N SER A 568 25.62 17.51 -3.51
CA SER A 568 25.55 16.04 -3.46
C SER A 568 24.15 15.48 -3.70
N LEU A 569 23.15 16.35 -3.86
CA LEU A 569 21.72 16.02 -3.91
C LEU A 569 21.14 15.39 -2.65
N TRP A 570 21.94 15.13 -1.61
CA TRP A 570 21.46 14.67 -0.29
C TRP A 570 20.54 15.69 0.38
N GLY A 571 20.61 16.96 -0.05
CA GLY A 571 19.65 18.02 0.26
C GLY A 571 18.22 17.66 -0.11
N ARG A 572 18.01 16.72 -1.05
CA ARG A 572 16.68 16.25 -1.47
C ARG A 572 16.25 14.96 -0.75
N VAL A 573 17.02 14.46 0.22
CA VAL A 573 16.72 13.24 0.97
C VAL A 573 16.37 13.61 2.41
N PRO A 574 15.09 13.64 2.83
CA PRO A 574 14.79 13.77 4.26
C PRO A 574 15.49 12.64 5.05
N ALA A 575 16.07 12.95 6.21
CA ALA A 575 16.94 12.02 6.95
C ALA A 575 16.31 10.64 7.21
N HIS A 576 15.04 10.59 7.60
CA HIS A 576 14.31 9.33 7.83
C HIS A 576 14.05 8.51 6.55
N ARG A 577 14.11 9.14 5.36
CA ARG A 577 13.95 8.46 4.06
C ARG A 577 15.22 7.74 3.60
N ALA A 578 16.36 8.00 4.24
CA ALA A 578 17.59 7.26 4.00
C ALA A 578 17.51 5.79 4.46
N ASP A 579 16.45 5.39 5.17
CA ASP A 579 16.20 4.02 5.63
C ASP A 579 16.31 2.98 4.52
N ILE A 580 15.80 3.25 3.31
CA ILE A 580 15.92 2.29 2.21
C ILE A 580 17.38 2.01 1.84
N ALA A 581 18.20 3.04 1.78
CA ALA A 581 19.61 2.92 1.43
C ALA A 581 20.41 2.25 2.54
N LEU A 582 20.16 2.63 3.80
CA LEU A 582 20.80 2.00 4.95
C LEU A 582 20.41 0.52 5.07
N GLY A 583 19.12 0.21 4.98
CA GLY A 583 18.58 -1.15 5.02
C GLY A 583 19.15 -2.03 3.91
N LEU A 584 19.19 -1.52 2.67
CA LEU A 584 19.79 -2.23 1.53
C LEU A 584 21.29 -2.47 1.74
N ALA A 585 22.06 -1.46 2.14
CA ALA A 585 23.51 -1.58 2.34
C ALA A 585 23.85 -2.55 3.48
N CYS A 586 23.15 -2.46 4.62
CA CYS A 586 23.29 -3.41 5.73
C CYS A 586 22.94 -4.84 5.30
N LEU A 587 21.89 -5.03 4.51
CA LEU A 587 21.49 -6.34 3.98
C LEU A 587 22.56 -6.93 3.05
N MET A 588 23.09 -6.12 2.13
CA MET A 588 24.15 -6.53 1.20
C MET A 588 25.44 -6.88 1.94
N LEU A 589 25.83 -6.09 2.95
CA LEU A 589 26.99 -6.38 3.79
C LEU A 589 26.79 -7.67 4.58
N THR A 590 25.61 -7.85 5.20
CA THR A 590 25.28 -9.07 5.94
C THR A 590 25.38 -10.30 5.04
N HIS A 591 24.79 -10.26 3.84
CA HIS A 591 24.89 -11.34 2.86
C HIS A 591 26.35 -11.69 2.54
N LEU A 592 27.20 -10.68 2.27
CA LEU A 592 28.62 -10.88 1.95
C LEU A 592 29.41 -11.55 3.08
N LEU A 593 29.17 -11.11 4.33
CA LEU A 593 29.89 -11.63 5.51
C LEU A 593 29.50 -13.07 5.86
N PHE A 594 28.33 -13.55 5.43
CA PHE A 594 27.94 -14.97 5.50
C PHE A 594 28.62 -15.84 4.43
N THR A 595 28.90 -15.28 3.25
CA THR A 595 29.30 -16.06 2.06
C THR A 595 30.80 -16.36 1.90
N ARG A 596 31.64 -16.13 2.92
CA ARG A 596 33.11 -16.33 2.77
C ARG A 596 33.65 -17.64 3.36
N ARG A 597 34.33 -18.36 2.46
CA ARG A 597 34.87 -19.74 2.46
C ARG A 597 35.93 -20.15 3.49
N HIS A 598 36.29 -19.35 4.47
CA HIS A 598 37.28 -19.76 5.47
C HIS A 598 36.65 -19.78 6.85
N GLN A 599 35.92 -20.87 7.12
CA GLN A 599 35.70 -21.29 8.49
C GLN A 599 36.92 -22.11 8.93
N PRO A 600 37.57 -21.76 10.04
CA PRO A 600 38.17 -22.80 10.87
C PRO A 600 37.06 -23.79 11.22
N ALA A 601 37.35 -25.09 11.20
CA ALA A 601 36.35 -26.17 11.34
C ALA A 601 35.47 -26.07 12.61
N ASN A 602 35.86 -25.26 13.59
CA ASN A 602 35.05 -24.86 14.75
C ASN A 602 35.04 -23.33 14.87
N ALA A 603 33.87 -22.75 15.15
CA ALA A 603 33.82 -21.41 15.74
C ALA A 603 34.68 -21.44 17.01
N SER A 604 35.68 -20.56 17.13
CA SER A 604 36.43 -20.51 18.38
C SER A 604 35.47 -20.16 19.51
N SER A 605 35.68 -20.73 20.70
CA SER A 605 34.90 -20.37 21.90
C SER A 605 34.79 -18.85 22.07
N LEU A 606 35.84 -18.12 21.68
CA LEU A 606 35.87 -16.65 21.63
C LEU A 606 34.81 -16.04 20.70
N THR A 607 34.62 -16.54 19.47
CA THR A 607 33.57 -16.03 18.55
C THR A 607 32.16 -16.28 19.07
N GLU A 608 31.95 -17.39 19.78
CA GLU A 608 30.66 -17.69 20.40
C GLU A 608 30.40 -16.81 21.63
N SER A 609 31.41 -16.59 22.47
CA SER A 609 31.33 -15.67 23.61
C SER A 609 31.12 -14.22 23.17
N LEU A 610 31.86 -13.76 22.14
CA LEU A 610 31.64 -12.45 21.52
C LEU A 610 30.24 -12.35 20.92
N GLY A 611 29.76 -13.42 20.28
CA GLY A 611 28.42 -13.52 19.74
C GLY A 611 27.34 -13.35 20.80
N LEU A 612 27.51 -14.02 21.95
CA LEU A 612 26.59 -13.90 23.08
C LEU A 612 26.64 -12.50 23.70
N ALA A 613 27.83 -11.96 23.98
CA ALA A 613 27.99 -10.63 24.56
C ALA A 613 27.38 -9.54 23.66
N ALA A 614 27.64 -9.59 22.35
CA ALA A 614 27.06 -8.66 21.39
C ALA A 614 25.55 -8.81 21.26
N ALA A 615 25.02 -10.04 21.33
CA ALA A 615 23.57 -10.27 21.32
C ALA A 615 22.89 -9.69 22.57
N LEU A 616 23.46 -9.91 23.77
CA LEU A 616 22.97 -9.32 25.02
C LEU A 616 23.02 -7.79 24.98
N ALA A 617 24.13 -7.22 24.51
CA ALA A 617 24.28 -5.77 24.35
C ALA A 617 23.27 -5.21 23.35
N TRP A 618 23.05 -5.89 22.22
CA TRP A 618 22.09 -5.44 21.22
C TRP A 618 20.64 -5.51 21.74
N MET A 619 20.27 -6.57 22.45
CA MET A 619 18.97 -6.65 23.12
C MET A 619 18.77 -5.50 24.10
N TYR A 620 19.78 -5.17 24.91
CA TYR A 620 19.69 -4.04 25.84
C TYR A 620 19.51 -2.70 25.13
N ILE A 621 20.27 -2.44 24.05
CA ILE A 621 20.14 -1.21 23.25
C ILE A 621 18.75 -1.10 22.62
N VAL A 622 18.25 -2.18 22.02
CA VAL A 622 16.90 -2.23 21.44
C VAL A 622 15.85 -1.99 22.51
N TYR A 623 15.93 -2.68 23.66
CA TYR A 623 15.02 -2.48 24.78
C TYR A 623 15.00 -1.04 25.28
N ARG A 624 16.18 -0.44 25.51
CA ARG A 624 16.30 0.95 25.95
C ARG A 624 15.76 1.94 24.92
N SER A 625 15.97 1.66 23.65
CA SER A 625 15.46 2.50 22.55
C SER A 625 13.94 2.41 22.43
N MET A 626 13.36 1.21 22.57
CA MET A 626 11.91 1.02 22.58
C MET A 626 11.27 1.74 23.76
N ARG A 627 11.86 1.67 24.96
CA ARG A 627 11.34 2.34 26.17
C ARG A 627 11.41 3.87 26.16
N GLN A 628 12.07 4.48 25.18
CA GLN A 628 12.08 5.93 24.99
C GLN A 628 10.90 6.43 24.16
N TRP A 629 10.15 5.53 23.51
CA TRP A 629 8.93 5.88 22.80
C TRP A 629 7.78 6.14 23.76
N ASP A 630 6.90 7.05 23.36
CA ASP A 630 5.67 7.33 24.05
C ASP A 630 4.71 6.11 24.05
N GLU A 631 3.78 6.10 25.00
CA GLU A 631 2.80 5.02 25.14
C GLU A 631 1.90 4.86 23.91
N SER A 632 1.71 5.91 23.10
CA SER A 632 0.86 5.86 21.91
C SER A 632 1.47 5.00 20.79
N VAL A 633 2.80 4.90 20.75
CA VAL A 633 3.55 4.00 19.85
C VAL A 633 3.62 2.58 20.42
N LEU A 634 3.75 2.45 21.74
CA LEU A 634 3.93 1.17 22.42
C LEU A 634 2.62 0.47 22.79
N SER A 635 1.46 1.10 22.64
CA SER A 635 0.16 0.61 23.15
C SER A 635 -0.21 -0.79 22.66
N GLY A 636 0.26 -1.20 21.48
CA GLY A 636 0.03 -2.54 20.93
C GLY A 636 1.08 -3.60 21.33
N LEU A 637 2.11 -3.24 22.11
CA LEU A 637 3.19 -4.13 22.54
C LEU A 637 3.08 -4.43 24.04
N ASN A 638 2.43 -5.55 24.37
CA ASN A 638 2.47 -6.05 25.74
C ASN A 638 3.88 -6.58 26.10
N ASN A 639 4.15 -6.73 27.39
CA ASN A 639 5.47 -7.18 27.86
C ASN A 639 5.86 -8.56 27.29
N SER A 640 4.92 -9.47 27.04
CA SER A 640 5.19 -10.78 26.44
C SER A 640 5.69 -10.68 25.01
N ILE A 641 5.09 -9.81 24.19
CA ILE A 641 5.53 -9.53 22.81
C ILE A 641 6.90 -8.87 22.82
N ILE A 642 7.14 -7.90 23.72
CA ILE A 642 8.46 -7.26 23.86
C ILE A 642 9.53 -8.30 24.21
N ILE A 643 9.28 -9.16 25.20
CA ILE A 643 10.21 -10.22 25.60
C ILE A 643 10.47 -11.18 24.44
N ALA A 644 9.41 -11.65 23.76
CA ALA A 644 9.56 -12.54 22.61
C ALA A 644 10.37 -11.89 21.47
N LEU A 645 10.10 -10.62 21.17
CA LEU A 645 10.85 -9.86 20.17
C LEU A 645 12.31 -9.70 20.55
N LEU A 646 12.62 -9.39 21.81
CA LEU A 646 14.00 -9.29 22.30
C LEU A 646 14.72 -10.63 22.20
N LEU A 647 14.08 -11.73 22.61
CA LEU A 647 14.65 -13.08 22.49
C LEU A 647 14.95 -13.45 21.03
N VAL A 648 14.02 -13.18 20.11
CA VAL A 648 14.23 -13.38 18.67
C VAL A 648 15.36 -12.49 18.15
N THR A 649 15.42 -11.23 18.59
CA THR A 649 16.49 -10.27 18.23
C THR A 649 17.85 -10.75 18.70
N GLY A 650 17.96 -11.24 19.94
CA GLY A 650 19.17 -11.85 20.50
C GLY A 650 19.57 -13.12 19.74
N ALA A 651 18.61 -13.99 19.44
CA ALA A 651 18.84 -15.22 18.68
C ALA A 651 19.35 -14.94 17.25
N ILE A 652 18.76 -13.97 16.55
CA ILE A 652 19.23 -13.52 15.23
C ILE A 652 20.66 -12.96 15.35
N SER A 653 20.91 -12.10 16.33
CA SER A 653 22.23 -11.48 16.57
C SER A 653 23.32 -12.53 16.81
N TYR A 654 23.05 -13.49 17.71
CA TYR A 654 23.96 -14.60 17.98
C TYR A 654 24.19 -15.47 16.74
N CYS A 655 23.12 -15.88 16.04
CA CYS A 655 23.24 -16.71 14.84
C CYS A 655 24.01 -16.00 13.72
N MET A 656 23.91 -14.67 13.64
CA MET A 656 24.66 -13.87 12.70
C MET A 656 26.17 -13.91 12.96
N ILE A 657 26.58 -13.66 14.20
CA ILE A 657 28.00 -13.65 14.58
C ILE A 657 28.60 -15.06 14.58
N ALA A 658 27.84 -16.04 15.08
CA ALA A 658 28.21 -17.45 15.05
C ALA A 658 28.14 -18.07 13.63
N ASN A 659 27.85 -17.27 12.61
CA ASN A 659 27.80 -17.67 11.21
C ASN A 659 26.81 -18.83 10.91
N LYS A 660 25.74 -18.94 11.71
CA LYS A 660 24.67 -19.93 11.58
C LYS A 660 23.60 -19.44 10.60
N PHE A 661 23.90 -19.53 9.29
CA PHE A 661 23.07 -18.95 8.22
C PHE A 661 21.60 -19.42 8.25
N LYS A 662 21.33 -20.73 8.34
CA LYS A 662 19.95 -21.26 8.28
C LYS A 662 19.06 -20.72 9.40
N PRO A 663 19.42 -20.84 10.70
CA PRO A 663 18.67 -20.19 11.77
C PRO A 663 18.52 -18.68 11.59
N PHE A 664 19.60 -17.98 11.23
CA PHE A 664 19.58 -16.54 11.01
C PHE A 664 18.53 -16.13 9.98
N ILE A 665 18.55 -16.74 8.80
CA ILE A 665 17.68 -16.33 7.69
C ILE A 665 16.24 -16.73 7.93
N TYR A 666 15.97 -17.90 8.54
CA TYR A 666 14.62 -18.33 8.87
C TYR A 666 13.98 -17.48 9.96
N MET A 667 14.71 -17.10 11.01
CA MET A 667 14.21 -16.20 12.04
C MET A 667 14.00 -14.79 11.50
N SER A 668 14.92 -14.28 10.67
CA SER A 668 14.79 -12.93 10.08
C SER A 668 13.62 -12.84 9.10
N LEU A 669 13.45 -13.84 8.24
CA LEU A 669 12.28 -13.93 7.35
C LEU A 669 11.00 -14.15 8.16
N GLY A 670 11.03 -15.00 9.18
CA GLY A 670 9.91 -15.24 10.08
C GLY A 670 9.44 -13.98 10.78
N LEU A 671 10.35 -13.19 11.34
CA LEU A 671 10.06 -11.90 11.98
C LEU A 671 9.48 -10.89 10.98
N SER A 672 10.08 -10.80 9.79
CA SER A 672 9.61 -9.89 8.74
C SER A 672 8.20 -10.26 8.26
N LEU A 673 7.95 -11.54 8.00
CA LEU A 673 6.64 -12.04 7.58
C LEU A 673 5.59 -11.93 8.70
N ALA A 674 5.93 -12.25 9.94
CA ALA A 674 5.02 -12.09 11.08
C ALA A 674 4.55 -10.64 11.26
N THR A 675 5.38 -9.69 10.83
CA THR A 675 5.08 -8.26 10.88
C THR A 675 4.29 -7.77 9.67
N THR A 676 4.55 -8.32 8.48
CA THR A 676 4.12 -7.73 7.20
C THR A 676 3.09 -8.52 6.41
N ALA A 677 2.96 -9.84 6.63
CA ALA A 677 2.17 -10.72 5.76
C ALA A 677 0.67 -10.36 5.70
N SER A 678 0.13 -9.74 6.74
CA SER A 678 -1.26 -9.29 6.82
C SER A 678 -1.44 -7.78 6.55
N PHE A 679 -0.36 -7.04 6.26
CA PHE A 679 -0.43 -5.60 6.14
C PHE A 679 -1.15 -5.16 4.85
N ASN A 680 -0.63 -5.55 3.69
CA ASN A 680 -1.31 -5.26 2.43
C ASN A 680 -2.47 -6.26 2.22
N PRO A 681 -3.68 -5.79 1.85
CA PRO A 681 -4.77 -6.68 1.49
C PRO A 681 -4.42 -7.50 0.25
N ILE A 682 -5.22 -8.51 -0.03
CA ILE A 682 -5.25 -9.19 -1.33
C ILE A 682 -6.67 -9.04 -1.85
N ASN A 683 -6.79 -8.37 -2.99
CA ASN A 683 -8.04 -8.04 -3.66
C ASN A 683 -7.98 -8.53 -5.11
N ILE A 684 -9.14 -8.83 -5.70
CA ILE A 684 -9.30 -8.87 -7.16
C ILE A 684 -9.63 -7.45 -7.62
N ALA A 685 -8.80 -6.91 -8.50
CA ALA A 685 -8.97 -5.57 -9.06
C ALA A 685 -10.27 -5.45 -9.87
N PRO A 686 -10.89 -4.25 -9.92
CA PRO A 686 -12.09 -4.01 -10.70
C PRO A 686 -11.81 -4.16 -12.20
N GLN A 687 -12.78 -4.66 -12.96
CA GLN A 687 -12.75 -4.65 -14.42
C GLN A 687 -13.10 -3.28 -14.98
N THR A 688 -14.02 -2.58 -14.32
CA THR A 688 -14.54 -1.28 -14.75
C THR A 688 -14.79 -0.41 -13.52
N ILE A 689 -14.66 0.91 -13.72
CA ILE A 689 -15.04 1.92 -12.74
C ILE A 689 -15.86 2.94 -13.50
N ASN A 690 -17.17 2.92 -13.28
CA ASN A 690 -18.12 3.71 -14.05
C ASN A 690 -19.10 4.40 -13.12
N VAL A 691 -19.54 5.59 -13.52
CA VAL A 691 -20.70 6.23 -12.90
C VAL A 691 -21.94 5.38 -13.19
N GLN A 692 -22.71 5.07 -12.17
CA GLN A 692 -23.98 4.38 -12.31
C GLN A 692 -25.16 5.26 -11.92
N PRO A 693 -26.33 5.05 -12.55
CA PRO A 693 -27.59 5.58 -12.04
C PRO A 693 -27.94 4.83 -10.75
N LEU A 694 -27.93 5.53 -9.61
CA LEU A 694 -28.41 4.96 -8.37
C LEU A 694 -29.95 4.80 -8.47
N LYS A 695 -30.45 3.57 -8.31
CA LYS A 695 -31.89 3.21 -8.30
C LYS A 695 -32.74 3.73 -9.48
N SER A 696 -32.77 3.01 -10.61
CA SER A 696 -33.91 2.90 -11.56
C SER A 696 -34.65 4.19 -12.02
N ARG A 697 -34.14 5.41 -11.80
CA ARG A 697 -34.84 6.67 -12.14
C ARG A 697 -33.97 7.75 -12.79
N SER A 698 -32.71 7.51 -13.12
CA SER A 698 -31.90 8.53 -13.79
C SER A 698 -30.77 7.96 -14.67
N PRO A 699 -31.08 7.34 -15.83
CA PRO A 699 -30.11 7.22 -16.94
C PRO A 699 -29.46 8.57 -17.35
N GLU A 700 -29.95 9.67 -16.78
CA GLU A 700 -29.49 11.04 -16.95
C GLU A 700 -28.15 11.36 -16.25
N LEU A 701 -27.79 10.82 -15.08
CA LEU A 701 -26.63 11.36 -14.32
C LEU A 701 -25.31 11.28 -15.10
N ALA A 702 -24.98 10.11 -15.66
CA ALA A 702 -23.76 9.93 -16.46
C ALA A 702 -23.76 10.83 -17.69
N THR A 703 -24.92 11.00 -18.34
CA THR A 703 -25.11 11.89 -19.49
C THR A 703 -24.98 13.37 -19.09
N LEU A 704 -25.51 13.73 -17.93
CA LEU A 704 -25.53 15.07 -17.37
C LEU A 704 -24.12 15.55 -17.05
N ILE A 705 -23.28 14.68 -16.48
CA ILE A 705 -21.93 15.04 -16.06
C ILE A 705 -20.84 14.69 -17.06
N GLY A 706 -21.10 13.81 -18.04
CA GLY A 706 -20.08 13.27 -18.94
C GLY A 706 -19.32 14.33 -19.75
N ASN A 707 -19.95 15.48 -20.04
CA ASN A 707 -19.35 16.59 -20.79
C ASN A 707 -19.07 17.83 -19.93
N HIS A 708 -19.26 17.74 -18.61
CA HIS A 708 -19.14 18.87 -17.71
C HIS A 708 -18.07 18.60 -16.66
N ARG A 709 -17.34 19.64 -16.27
CA ARG A 709 -16.41 19.58 -15.15
C ARG A 709 -17.19 19.70 -13.85
N VAL A 710 -16.94 18.74 -12.96
CA VAL A 710 -17.62 18.62 -11.67
C VAL A 710 -16.73 19.17 -10.56
N LEU A 711 -17.23 20.12 -9.78
CA LEU A 711 -16.67 20.49 -8.49
C LEU A 711 -17.26 19.56 -7.42
N VAL A 712 -16.40 18.97 -6.59
CA VAL A 712 -16.82 18.09 -5.50
C VAL A 712 -16.56 18.79 -4.17
N LEU A 713 -17.61 19.01 -3.38
CA LEU A 713 -17.49 19.58 -2.04
C LEU A 713 -17.13 18.52 -0.99
N GLU A 714 -16.55 18.98 0.12
CA GLU A 714 -16.16 18.24 1.33
C GLU A 714 -15.05 17.19 1.19
N ASN A 715 -14.95 16.50 0.05
CA ASN A 715 -14.19 15.25 -0.02
C ASN A 715 -13.36 15.08 -1.31
N THR A 716 -12.03 15.12 -1.21
CA THR A 716 -11.12 14.81 -2.33
C THR A 716 -11.23 13.34 -2.79
N ILE A 717 -11.59 12.40 -1.90
CA ILE A 717 -11.73 10.99 -2.27
C ILE A 717 -12.79 10.83 -3.35
N THR A 718 -13.95 11.47 -3.16
CA THR A 718 -15.05 11.45 -4.12
C THR A 718 -14.63 12.05 -5.46
N ALA A 719 -13.85 13.14 -5.44
CA ALA A 719 -13.30 13.75 -6.66
C ALA A 719 -12.36 12.79 -7.43
N MET A 720 -11.45 12.12 -6.72
CA MET A 720 -10.51 11.19 -7.36
C MET A 720 -11.19 9.92 -7.86
N VAL A 721 -12.24 9.44 -7.17
CA VAL A 721 -13.05 8.30 -7.65
C VAL A 721 -13.85 8.69 -8.90
N LEU A 722 -14.46 9.88 -8.94
CA LEU A 722 -15.10 10.41 -10.15
C LEU A 722 -14.11 10.55 -11.31
N LEU A 723 -12.95 11.14 -11.06
CA LEU A 723 -11.88 11.25 -12.06
C LEU A 723 -11.50 9.88 -12.63
N SER A 724 -11.34 8.88 -11.75
CA SER A 724 -11.00 7.52 -12.16
C SER A 724 -12.07 6.87 -13.06
N SER A 725 -13.33 7.30 -12.95
CA SER A 725 -14.41 6.87 -13.85
C SER A 725 -14.43 7.58 -15.21
N GLY A 726 -13.44 8.44 -15.49
CA GLY A 726 -13.33 9.20 -16.74
C GLY A 726 -14.05 10.55 -16.72
N ILE A 727 -14.62 10.96 -15.58
CA ILE A 727 -15.32 12.26 -15.45
C ILE A 727 -14.33 13.40 -15.20
N SER A 728 -14.60 14.55 -15.81
CA SER A 728 -13.83 15.77 -15.56
C SER A 728 -14.14 16.36 -14.19
N VAL A 729 -13.12 16.69 -13.40
CA VAL A 729 -13.23 17.28 -12.07
C VAL A 729 -12.47 18.60 -11.96
N ALA A 730 -13.01 19.56 -11.20
CA ALA A 730 -12.39 20.87 -10.97
C ALA A 730 -11.40 20.86 -9.81
N ASN A 731 -11.63 20.00 -8.83
CA ASN A 731 -10.75 19.79 -7.70
C ASN A 731 -10.34 18.31 -7.60
N GLY A 732 -9.30 18.04 -6.84
CA GLY A 732 -8.63 16.74 -6.84
C GLY A 732 -7.21 16.88 -6.32
N ILE A 733 -6.30 16.10 -6.89
CA ILE A 733 -4.90 16.05 -6.45
C ILE A 733 -3.99 16.56 -7.55
N PHE A 734 -3.43 17.75 -7.33
CA PHE A 734 -2.61 18.46 -8.29
C PHE A 734 -1.13 18.43 -7.91
N TYR A 735 -0.28 18.05 -8.86
CA TYR A 735 1.17 18.06 -8.68
C TYR A 735 1.76 19.48 -8.71
N TYR A 736 1.02 20.42 -9.30
CA TYR A 736 1.35 21.84 -9.36
C TYR A 736 0.05 22.67 -9.40
N PRO A 737 0.06 23.93 -8.89
CA PRO A 737 -1.14 24.76 -8.79
C PRO A 737 -1.77 25.06 -10.17
N GLN A 738 -3.11 25.10 -10.22
CA GLN A 738 -3.90 25.46 -11.40
C GLN A 738 -3.99 26.99 -11.56
N LYS A 739 -3.24 27.56 -12.50
CA LYS A 739 -3.11 29.01 -12.70
C LYS A 739 -4.46 29.67 -13.01
N SER A 740 -5.28 29.06 -13.86
CA SER A 740 -6.58 29.66 -14.25
C SER A 740 -7.53 29.77 -13.05
N LEU A 741 -7.56 28.74 -12.21
CA LEU A 741 -8.33 28.76 -10.97
C LEU A 741 -7.87 29.88 -10.02
N TRP A 742 -6.57 29.92 -9.71
CA TRP A 742 -6.04 30.88 -8.73
C TRP A 742 -6.10 32.32 -9.22
N SER A 743 -6.03 32.57 -10.53
CA SER A 743 -6.24 33.92 -11.08
C SER A 743 -7.65 34.49 -10.81
N ARG A 744 -8.66 33.63 -10.59
CA ARG A 744 -10.03 34.05 -10.25
C ARG A 744 -10.28 34.13 -8.74
N LEU A 745 -9.63 33.28 -7.95
CA LEU A 745 -9.77 33.24 -6.49
C LEU A 745 -8.77 34.14 -5.76
N ASP A 746 -7.68 34.54 -6.37
CA ASP A 746 -6.70 35.46 -5.80
C ASP A 746 -6.05 36.30 -6.91
N PRO A 747 -6.82 37.24 -7.52
CA PRO A 747 -6.32 38.04 -8.63
C PRO A 747 -5.15 38.97 -8.24
N ALA A 748 -5.03 39.33 -6.96
CA ALA A 748 -3.93 40.13 -6.43
C ALA A 748 -2.67 39.30 -6.10
N GLY A 749 -2.79 37.97 -5.99
CA GLY A 749 -1.70 37.07 -5.63
C GLY A 749 -1.28 37.12 -4.16
N SER A 750 -2.10 37.72 -3.28
CA SER A 750 -1.75 37.89 -1.86
C SER A 750 -1.66 36.58 -1.08
N GLU A 751 -2.33 35.54 -1.55
CA GLU A 751 -2.40 34.21 -0.93
C GLU A 751 -1.54 33.17 -1.66
N THR A 752 -0.60 33.61 -2.52
CA THR A 752 0.25 32.70 -3.32
C THR A 752 0.98 31.67 -2.45
N ASN A 753 1.48 32.04 -1.27
CA ASN A 753 2.14 31.10 -0.37
C ASN A 753 1.20 30.02 0.19
N THR A 754 -0.11 30.30 0.25
CA THR A 754 -1.14 29.36 0.69
C THR A 754 -1.38 28.29 -0.38
N TYR A 755 -1.58 28.67 -1.64
CA TYR A 755 -1.90 27.70 -2.70
C TYR A 755 -0.71 27.24 -3.56
N ASN A 756 0.45 27.89 -3.58
CA ASN A 756 1.59 27.49 -4.42
C ASN A 756 2.31 26.23 -3.90
N ARG A 757 1.68 25.06 -4.06
CA ARG A 757 2.14 23.76 -3.56
C ARG A 757 1.56 22.61 -4.38
N TYR A 758 2.09 21.41 -4.17
CA TYR A 758 1.34 20.16 -4.42
C TYR A 758 0.05 20.18 -3.58
N GLN A 759 -1.10 19.88 -4.18
CA GLN A 759 -2.41 20.15 -3.55
C GLN A 759 -3.32 18.93 -3.58
N HIS A 760 -3.78 18.51 -2.40
CA HIS A 760 -5.09 17.93 -2.21
C HIS A 760 -6.07 19.11 -2.08
N LEU A 761 -6.70 19.48 -3.19
CA LEU A 761 -7.59 20.64 -3.24
C LEU A 761 -9.00 20.27 -2.78
N ILE A 762 -9.43 20.86 -1.67
CA ILE A 762 -10.73 20.62 -1.04
C ILE A 762 -11.53 21.93 -1.02
N TYR A 763 -12.81 21.86 -1.36
CA TYR A 763 -13.76 22.92 -1.06
C TYR A 763 -14.62 22.49 0.12
N ARG A 764 -14.74 23.34 1.15
CA ARG A 764 -15.56 23.04 2.34
C ARG A 764 -16.60 24.12 2.61
N GLY A 765 -17.84 23.72 2.85
CA GLY A 765 -18.89 24.59 3.36
C GLY A 765 -18.61 25.03 4.78
N SER A 766 -18.80 26.32 5.06
CA SER A 766 -18.79 26.88 6.41
C SER A 766 -19.76 28.05 6.49
N ASP A 767 -20.67 28.00 7.45
CA ASP A 767 -21.68 29.04 7.66
C ASP A 767 -21.12 30.30 8.34
N SER A 768 -19.93 30.20 8.94
CA SER A 768 -19.29 31.25 9.74
C SER A 768 -17.96 31.66 9.15
N LEU A 769 -17.99 32.38 8.02
CA LEU A 769 -16.79 32.92 7.38
C LEU A 769 -16.79 34.45 7.40
N PRO A 770 -15.61 35.08 7.58
CA PRO A 770 -15.46 36.54 7.57
C PRO A 770 -15.68 37.15 6.18
N ASN A 771 -15.46 36.37 5.12
CA ASN A 771 -15.64 36.73 3.71
C ASN A 771 -16.37 35.57 2.99
N ASP A 772 -16.75 35.76 1.72
CA ASP A 772 -17.40 34.71 0.90
C ASP A 772 -16.61 33.39 0.84
N TYR A 773 -15.28 33.46 0.97
CA TYR A 773 -14.40 32.30 1.13
C TYR A 773 -13.10 32.66 1.87
N VAL A 774 -12.42 31.64 2.38
CA VAL A 774 -11.10 31.72 3.01
C VAL A 774 -10.21 30.59 2.49
N LEU A 775 -8.97 30.93 2.13
CA LEU A 775 -7.95 29.96 1.74
C LEU A 775 -7.14 29.53 2.96
N SER A 776 -6.84 28.25 3.06
CA SER A 776 -5.99 27.74 4.14
C SER A 776 -5.18 26.51 3.71
N THR A 777 -4.14 26.23 4.47
CA THR A 777 -3.25 25.08 4.29
C THR A 777 -3.15 24.32 5.62
N PRO A 778 -4.08 23.39 5.91
CA PRO A 778 -4.07 22.66 7.18
C PRO A 778 -2.90 21.66 7.26
N GLN A 779 -2.40 21.20 6.11
CA GLN A 779 -1.23 20.33 5.97
C GLN A 779 -0.42 20.77 4.76
N ALA A 780 0.88 20.46 4.72
CA ALA A 780 1.80 20.98 3.72
C ALA A 780 1.40 20.69 2.26
N ASP A 781 0.63 19.63 2.05
CA ASP A 781 0.10 19.12 0.78
C ASP A 781 -1.42 19.31 0.60
N VAL A 782 -2.12 19.96 1.54
CA VAL A 782 -3.57 20.19 1.48
C VAL A 782 -3.86 21.67 1.29
N VAL A 783 -4.72 21.99 0.33
CA VAL A 783 -5.26 23.34 0.13
C VAL A 783 -6.76 23.29 0.31
N THR A 784 -7.28 24.06 1.26
CA THR A 784 -8.72 24.15 1.53
C THR A 784 -9.24 25.51 1.12
N VAL A 785 -10.27 25.52 0.29
CA VAL A 785 -11.11 26.67 -0.02
C VAL A 785 -12.37 26.54 0.84
N SER A 786 -12.39 27.19 2.00
CA SER A 786 -13.59 27.25 2.84
C SER A 786 -14.53 28.28 2.25
N ILE A 787 -15.78 27.93 1.95
CA ILE A 787 -16.76 28.77 1.25
C ILE A 787 -18.04 28.91 2.06
N ASN A 788 -18.75 30.03 1.92
CA ASN A 788 -20.14 30.11 2.36
C ASN A 788 -21.02 29.51 1.25
N PRO A 789 -21.66 28.34 1.45
CA PRO A 789 -22.37 27.66 0.38
C PRO A 789 -23.56 28.46 -0.16
N GLY A 790 -24.17 29.34 0.65
CA GLY A 790 -25.30 30.17 0.25
C GLY A 790 -24.93 31.43 -0.54
N THR A 791 -23.71 31.94 -0.42
CA THR A 791 -23.31 33.21 -1.07
C THR A 791 -22.14 33.08 -2.04
N PHE A 792 -21.33 32.03 -1.94
CA PHE A 792 -20.14 31.86 -2.76
C PHE A 792 -20.47 31.83 -4.25
N ASP A 793 -19.70 32.59 -5.05
CA ASP A 793 -19.80 32.59 -6.50
C ASP A 793 -19.09 31.38 -7.10
N PHE A 794 -19.85 30.30 -7.33
CA PHE A 794 -19.32 29.06 -7.88
C PHE A 794 -18.80 29.16 -9.31
N ARG A 795 -19.08 30.25 -10.05
CA ARG A 795 -18.49 30.49 -11.37
C ARG A 795 -16.97 30.66 -11.29
N LYS A 796 -16.43 31.03 -10.12
CA LYS A 796 -14.98 31.12 -9.88
C LYS A 796 -14.27 29.76 -9.87
N SER A 797 -14.99 28.67 -9.63
CA SER A 797 -14.42 27.32 -9.50
C SER A 797 -13.91 26.70 -10.80
N GLY A 798 -14.33 27.21 -11.96
CA GLY A 798 -14.02 26.60 -13.27
C GLY A 798 -14.81 25.31 -13.58
N ALA A 799 -15.77 24.95 -12.73
CA ALA A 799 -16.72 23.86 -12.94
C ALA A 799 -18.01 24.35 -13.62
N GLN A 800 -18.79 23.42 -14.17
CA GLN A 800 -20.15 23.66 -14.63
C GLN A 800 -21.19 22.95 -13.76
N ILE A 801 -20.77 21.91 -13.04
CA ILE A 801 -21.60 21.13 -12.14
C ILE A 801 -20.94 21.07 -10.78
N ILE A 802 -21.75 21.04 -9.72
CA ILE A 802 -21.31 20.81 -8.35
C ILE A 802 -21.98 19.56 -7.83
N THR A 803 -21.25 18.76 -7.07
CA THR A 803 -21.81 17.71 -6.23
C THR A 803 -21.37 17.91 -4.79
N ALA A 804 -22.31 17.74 -3.86
CA ALA A 804 -22.11 17.92 -2.43
C ALA A 804 -22.98 16.94 -1.64
N PRO A 805 -22.58 16.56 -0.41
CA PRO A 805 -23.45 15.82 0.49
C PRO A 805 -24.78 16.55 0.72
N ASP A 806 -25.87 15.81 0.93
CA ASP A 806 -27.19 16.40 1.18
C ASP A 806 -27.25 17.27 2.47
N ALA A 807 -26.25 17.13 3.35
CA ALA A 807 -26.08 18.02 4.51
C ALA A 807 -25.96 19.50 4.11
N ASP A 808 -25.32 19.80 2.98
CA ASP A 808 -25.12 21.17 2.49
C ASP A 808 -26.28 21.68 1.63
N LYS A 809 -27.27 20.83 1.34
CA LYS A 809 -28.35 21.09 0.39
C LYS A 809 -29.15 22.36 0.73
N ASN A 810 -29.46 22.58 2.01
CA ASN A 810 -30.24 23.73 2.43
C ASN A 810 -29.54 25.05 2.10
N ALA A 811 -28.23 25.15 2.38
CA ALA A 811 -27.46 26.34 2.08
C ALA A 811 -27.26 26.52 0.57
N LEU A 812 -26.93 25.44 -0.14
CA LEU A 812 -26.71 25.47 -1.60
C LEU A 812 -27.97 25.85 -2.39
N ASN A 813 -29.16 25.44 -1.94
CA ASN A 813 -30.43 25.83 -2.56
C ASN A 813 -30.68 27.34 -2.49
N ASN A 814 -30.13 28.03 -1.48
CA ASN A 814 -30.25 29.48 -1.34
C ASN A 814 -29.26 30.24 -2.22
N ASN A 815 -28.29 29.55 -2.85
CA ASN A 815 -27.27 30.18 -3.65
C ASN A 815 -27.82 30.63 -5.02
N PRO A 816 -27.72 31.92 -5.38
CA PRO A 816 -28.31 32.45 -6.60
C PRO A 816 -27.65 31.86 -7.87
N THR A 817 -26.38 31.45 -7.78
CA THR A 817 -25.62 30.91 -8.92
C THR A 817 -25.95 29.45 -9.24
N LEU A 818 -26.74 28.77 -8.40
CA LEU A 818 -27.01 27.34 -8.53
C LEU A 818 -28.44 27.03 -8.94
N ALA A 819 -28.60 25.94 -9.67
CA ALA A 819 -29.88 25.30 -9.94
C ALA A 819 -29.77 23.80 -9.62
N LEU A 820 -30.61 23.31 -8.71
CA LEU A 820 -30.65 21.88 -8.37
C LEU A 820 -31.06 21.07 -9.59
N LEU A 821 -30.27 20.05 -9.92
CA LEU A 821 -30.55 19.11 -11.00
C LEU A 821 -31.24 17.87 -10.45
N LEU A 822 -30.60 17.22 -9.46
CA LEU A 822 -31.14 16.04 -8.79
C LEU A 822 -30.50 15.85 -7.41
N SER A 823 -31.15 15.05 -6.57
CA SER A 823 -30.56 14.52 -5.34
C SER A 823 -30.71 13.01 -5.34
N ASP A 824 -29.61 12.31 -5.09
CA ASP A 824 -29.57 10.86 -5.11
C ASP A 824 -28.44 10.31 -4.24
N GLY A 825 -28.68 9.19 -3.56
CA GLY A 825 -27.66 8.51 -2.75
C GLY A 825 -27.06 9.33 -1.60
N GLY A 826 -27.77 10.34 -1.08
CA GLY A 826 -27.25 11.26 -0.06
C GLY A 826 -26.39 12.41 -0.62
N TRP A 827 -26.43 12.62 -1.93
CA TRP A 827 -25.70 13.68 -2.64
C TRP A 827 -26.65 14.50 -3.50
N SER A 828 -26.38 15.81 -3.58
CA SER A 828 -27.11 16.75 -4.43
C SER A 828 -26.21 17.31 -5.52
N TRP A 829 -26.77 17.37 -6.73
CA TRP A 829 -26.09 17.83 -7.94
C TRP A 829 -26.70 19.13 -8.43
N TYR A 830 -25.86 20.13 -8.70
CA TYR A 830 -26.29 21.46 -9.11
C TYR A 830 -25.63 21.87 -10.42
N LYS A 831 -26.36 22.56 -11.28
CA LYS A 831 -25.81 23.29 -12.43
C LYS A 831 -25.43 24.69 -11.98
N ILE A 832 -24.24 25.13 -12.36
CA ILE A 832 -23.82 26.53 -12.21
C ILE A 832 -24.46 27.33 -13.36
N LYS A 833 -25.24 28.36 -13.02
CA LYS A 833 -25.88 29.24 -14.00
C LYS A 833 -24.82 30.08 -14.70
N SER A 834 -24.90 30.17 -16.03
CA SER A 834 -24.13 31.18 -16.78
C SER A 834 -24.61 32.58 -16.40
N LEU A 835 -23.73 33.57 -16.53
CA LEU A 835 -24.10 34.99 -16.43
C LEU A 835 -25.23 35.35 -17.40
#